data_AF-A0A9P1DUI0-F1
#
_entry.id   AF-A0A9P1DUI0-F1
#
_cell.length_a   1.000
_cell.length_b   1.000
_cell.length_c   1.000
_cell.angle_alpha   90.00
_cell.angle_beta   90.00
_cell.angle_gamma   90.00
#
_symmetry.space_group_name_H-M   'P 1'
#
loop_
_entity.id
_entity.type
_entity.pdbx_description
1 polymer ?
#
loop_
_entity_poly.entity_id
_entity_poly.type
_entity_poly.pdbx_seq_one_letter_code
_entity_poly.pdbx_strand_id
1 'polypeptide(L)'
;MANISLEVCGKVDEVLSSSMGVMSQWSEIQQILLDSGLAYQQKCTPDLFLCHPLNRGGTGINPFSMHRKGSTIIAAGADMQLGGSVAIEISTDEGTRKSQIEFNKKMVVDSENLMAMPTGKERYLTCAKGHTTQFCKAIVACCKTSESSIAGPNGHLGSHLLKDKELAKMIHEGWQWTIVKNVVAEKWPSLPSIIESAGNSSNSTYELQNEVQLMSSIVLSQKGKLPGELMYTKSAVDLCHGGALQGYAKHVGKFVQLYGGGQEGPMINFLAYMSKQFGGNPILGEEFMTTIVDIQFSKTTLHPMVKLALVVANCTTDKVVDSVAKLITKTDVAGLKQKKYETKINEVEASLTKFWDKVNKTQLDQAVIYKLFGRSCCRYALHLCNKEKQSKDGKEKTMDELEMLQSDDLAQATSAGAAASTSKPSGSGTQDSKEVAFELQQAKNPMFLAAQLLDLKVGNNFTVKDQPANRIFTLVAVEADKVTLEHVPLLEPTKKITMNFLSTEIAAHLKATKSKMPKLFTNAQLQLMWPSNSDPCMEETEKCSLFVVLQEAYNFLDMDEHEVMVQSTPHAMCFAQKDMKKNYIQLVPCPERLQNIVTKKPPVKIFGEVTFQMKTYYITPSKAVKWDETKQVYEGTMCPFWICSKEDEEGLLEFKWITHSHKLGDVNIKVLTNNSPVSAHCQLSLKAPPKDKDPMGHPLKKHKKQ
;
A
#
# COMPACT_ATOMS: atom_id res chain seq x y z
N MET A 1 40.10 -15.19 11.89
CA MET A 1 39.05 -14.51 11.08
C MET A 1 39.73 -13.42 10.29
N ALA A 2 39.51 -13.33 8.99
CA ALA A 2 40.04 -12.21 8.22
C ALA A 2 39.25 -10.95 8.63
N ASN A 3 39.89 -10.01 9.32
CA ASN A 3 39.23 -8.79 9.76
C ASN A 3 39.00 -7.88 8.55
N ILE A 4 37.74 -7.64 8.21
CA ILE A 4 37.34 -6.58 7.29
C ILE A 4 37.74 -5.24 7.91
N SER A 5 38.38 -4.34 7.15
CA SER A 5 38.83 -3.06 7.71
C SER A 5 37.64 -2.20 8.16
N LEU A 6 37.85 -1.38 9.20
CA LEU A 6 36.80 -0.48 9.71
C LEU A 6 36.36 0.54 8.66
N GLU A 7 37.28 1.00 7.81
CA GLU A 7 36.97 1.91 6.71
C GLU A 7 36.00 1.28 5.71
N VAL A 8 36.26 0.05 5.29
CA VAL A 8 35.36 -0.68 4.39
C VAL A 8 34.02 -0.94 5.06
N CYS A 9 34.04 -1.27 6.36
CA CYS A 9 32.79 -1.43 7.12
C CYS A 9 31.93 -0.16 7.07
N GLY A 10 32.54 0.99 7.39
CA GLY A 10 31.85 2.28 7.38
C GLY A 10 31.23 2.62 6.02
N LYS A 11 31.98 2.42 4.93
CA LYS A 11 31.48 2.68 3.56
C LYS A 11 30.30 1.78 3.20
N VAL A 12 30.38 0.48 3.49
CA VAL A 12 29.27 -0.45 3.18
C VAL A 12 28.05 -0.15 4.05
N ASP A 13 28.23 0.11 5.35
CA ASP A 13 27.12 0.45 6.26
C ASP A 13 26.43 1.76 5.85
N GLU A 14 27.18 2.76 5.38
CA GLU A 14 26.64 4.00 4.84
C GLU A 14 25.73 3.73 3.63
N VAL A 15 26.21 2.96 2.66
CA VAL A 15 25.42 2.61 1.46
C VAL A 15 24.17 1.80 1.83
N LEU A 16 24.28 0.84 2.74
CA LEU A 16 23.14 0.04 3.22
C LEU A 16 22.09 0.88 3.95
N SER A 17 22.50 1.94 4.64
CA SER A 17 21.60 2.87 5.35
C SER A 17 21.01 3.97 4.47
N SER A 18 21.51 4.13 3.24
CA SER A 18 21.07 5.17 2.30
C SER A 18 19.65 4.93 1.79
N SER A 19 19.01 6.00 1.26
CA SER A 19 17.71 5.91 0.58
C SER A 19 17.82 5.50 -0.89
N MET A 20 18.96 4.97 -1.32
CA MET A 20 19.21 4.59 -2.71
C MET A 20 18.39 3.36 -3.09
N GLY A 21 18.00 3.25 -4.36
CA GLY A 21 17.39 2.03 -4.88
C GLY A 21 18.36 0.86 -4.84
N VAL A 22 17.83 -0.36 -4.68
CA VAL A 22 18.59 -1.60 -4.47
C VAL A 22 19.67 -1.85 -5.54
N MET A 23 19.39 -1.49 -6.80
CA MET A 23 20.35 -1.56 -7.90
C MET A 23 21.59 -0.68 -7.68
N SER A 24 21.37 0.55 -7.24
CA SER A 24 22.45 1.51 -6.99
C SER A 24 23.24 1.13 -5.74
N GLN A 25 22.54 0.70 -4.68
CA GLN A 25 23.18 0.16 -3.47
C GLN A 25 24.11 -0.99 -3.81
N TRP A 26 23.62 -1.99 -4.57
CA TRP A 26 24.46 -3.12 -4.95
C TRP A 26 25.65 -2.70 -5.83
N SER A 27 25.43 -1.81 -6.80
CA SER A 27 26.51 -1.36 -7.69
C SER A 27 27.66 -0.71 -6.92
N GLU A 28 27.34 0.13 -5.94
CA GLU A 28 28.33 0.81 -5.11
C GLU A 28 29.02 -0.14 -4.13
N ILE A 29 28.26 -1.02 -3.45
CA ILE A 29 28.81 -2.05 -2.57
C ILE A 29 29.73 -2.99 -3.37
N GLN A 30 29.32 -3.42 -4.55
CA GLN A 30 30.13 -4.30 -5.40
C GLN A 30 31.49 -3.66 -5.72
N GLN A 31 31.51 -2.36 -6.03
CA GLN A 31 32.76 -1.64 -6.30
C GLN A 31 33.66 -1.58 -5.05
N ILE A 32 33.09 -1.22 -3.89
CA ILE A 32 33.82 -1.19 -2.61
C ILE A 32 34.44 -2.55 -2.30
N LEU A 33 33.69 -3.64 -2.50
CA LEU A 33 34.17 -5.00 -2.24
C LEU A 33 35.27 -5.43 -3.22
N LEU A 34 35.17 -5.06 -4.50
CA LEU A 34 36.21 -5.34 -5.49
C LEU A 34 37.51 -4.57 -5.17
N ASP A 35 37.40 -3.28 -4.87
CA ASP A 35 38.56 -2.42 -4.57
C ASP A 35 39.28 -2.83 -3.29
N SER A 36 38.55 -3.40 -2.32
CA SER A 36 39.09 -3.92 -1.06
C SER A 36 39.55 -5.39 -1.13
N GLY A 37 39.42 -6.05 -2.29
CA GLY A 37 39.75 -7.47 -2.45
C GLY A 37 38.84 -8.41 -1.65
N LEU A 38 37.65 -7.96 -1.25
CA LEU A 38 36.60 -8.74 -0.60
C LEU A 38 35.60 -9.36 -1.60
N ALA A 39 35.66 -8.93 -2.85
CA ALA A 39 35.11 -9.61 -4.01
C ALA A 39 36.19 -9.74 -5.09
N TYR A 40 36.03 -10.69 -5.99
CA TYR A 40 36.94 -10.90 -7.11
C TYR A 40 36.21 -11.45 -8.33
N GLN A 41 36.85 -11.33 -9.50
CA GLN A 41 36.35 -11.83 -10.77
C GLN A 41 36.96 -13.20 -11.07
N GLN A 42 36.14 -14.22 -11.32
CA GLN A 42 36.61 -15.55 -11.71
C GLN A 42 35.72 -16.20 -12.79
N LYS A 43 36.34 -16.86 -13.77
CA LYS A 43 35.64 -17.76 -14.70
C LYS A 43 35.36 -19.09 -14.00
N CYS A 44 34.09 -19.47 -13.87
CA CYS A 44 33.66 -20.65 -13.12
C CYS A 44 32.67 -21.50 -13.89
N THR A 45 32.81 -22.82 -13.80
CA THR A 45 31.88 -23.81 -14.36
C THR A 45 30.67 -24.03 -13.44
N PRO A 46 29.49 -24.41 -13.99
CA PRO A 46 28.26 -24.58 -13.21
C PRO A 46 28.34 -25.57 -12.05
N ASP A 47 29.20 -26.59 -12.13
CA ASP A 47 29.35 -27.62 -11.10
C ASP A 47 29.94 -27.10 -9.78
N LEU A 48 30.52 -25.89 -9.78
CA LEU A 48 31.04 -25.23 -8.57
C LEU A 48 29.97 -24.53 -7.74
N PHE A 49 28.72 -24.51 -8.19
CA PHE A 49 27.68 -23.65 -7.61
C PHE A 49 26.52 -24.43 -6.98
N LEU A 50 26.07 -23.91 -5.84
CA LEU A 50 24.79 -24.17 -5.18
C LEU A 50 23.92 -22.90 -5.22
N CYS A 51 22.65 -23.01 -4.86
CA CYS A 51 21.78 -21.85 -4.64
C CYS A 51 21.98 -21.28 -3.23
N HIS A 52 22.06 -19.96 -3.08
CA HIS A 52 22.13 -19.33 -1.76
C HIS A 52 20.82 -19.55 -0.97
N PRO A 53 20.85 -19.92 0.33
CA PRO A 53 19.65 -20.20 1.11
C PRO A 53 18.68 -19.03 1.27
N LEU A 54 19.11 -17.78 1.03
CA LEU A 54 18.24 -16.59 1.05
C LEU A 54 17.62 -16.24 -0.31
N ASN A 55 17.94 -16.97 -1.38
CA ASN A 55 17.42 -16.70 -2.73
C ASN A 55 15.89 -16.68 -2.73
N ARG A 56 15.30 -15.62 -3.30
CA ARG A 56 13.84 -15.40 -3.38
C ARG A 56 13.13 -15.54 -2.02
N GLY A 57 13.61 -14.83 -1.01
CA GLY A 57 13.01 -14.87 0.33
C GLY A 57 13.13 -16.23 1.00
N GLY A 58 14.21 -16.97 0.72
CA GLY A 58 14.45 -18.29 1.29
C GLY A 58 13.78 -19.45 0.55
N THR A 59 13.12 -19.18 -0.58
CA THR A 59 12.42 -20.20 -1.34
C THR A 59 13.34 -20.95 -2.31
N GLY A 60 14.52 -20.44 -2.65
CA GLY A 60 15.44 -21.13 -3.56
C GLY A 60 14.97 -21.11 -5.03
N ILE A 61 15.31 -22.16 -5.78
CA ILE A 61 15.02 -22.28 -7.22
C ILE A 61 13.75 -23.09 -7.42
N ASN A 62 12.85 -22.61 -8.29
CA ASN A 62 11.73 -23.42 -8.74
C ASN A 62 12.20 -24.30 -9.93
N PRO A 63 12.12 -25.64 -9.83
CA PRO A 63 12.64 -26.53 -10.86
C PRO A 63 11.87 -26.42 -12.19
N PHE A 64 10.58 -26.15 -12.17
CA PHE A 64 9.79 -25.97 -13.39
C PHE A 64 10.13 -24.66 -14.09
N SER A 65 10.22 -23.56 -13.34
CA SER A 65 10.67 -22.26 -13.89
C SER A 65 12.09 -22.35 -14.44
N MET A 66 12.97 -23.13 -13.80
CA MET A 66 14.32 -23.43 -14.29
C MET A 66 14.29 -24.09 -15.68
N HIS A 67 13.46 -25.12 -15.86
CA HIS A 67 13.36 -25.84 -17.14
C HIS A 67 12.73 -24.99 -18.24
N ARG A 68 11.67 -24.23 -17.93
CA ARG A 68 11.04 -23.30 -18.87
C ARG A 68 12.03 -22.24 -19.35
N LYS A 69 12.81 -21.67 -18.42
CA LYS A 69 13.89 -20.73 -18.75
C LYS A 69 14.96 -21.39 -19.62
N GLY A 70 15.32 -22.64 -19.29
CA GLY A 70 16.18 -23.46 -20.14
C GLY A 70 15.64 -23.62 -21.56
N SER A 71 14.35 -23.90 -21.72
CA SER A 71 13.71 -23.96 -23.04
C SER A 71 13.78 -22.63 -23.78
N THR A 72 13.62 -21.49 -23.09
CA THR A 72 13.79 -20.17 -23.72
C THR A 72 15.23 -19.94 -24.17
N ILE A 73 16.22 -20.34 -23.36
CA ILE A 73 17.64 -20.25 -23.72
C ILE A 73 17.93 -21.09 -24.96
N ILE A 74 17.47 -22.35 -25.00
CA ILE A 74 17.65 -23.24 -26.16
C ILE A 74 17.00 -22.67 -27.42
N ALA A 75 15.79 -22.11 -27.30
CA ALA A 75 15.06 -21.55 -28.43
C ALA A 75 15.70 -20.26 -28.97
N ALA A 76 16.23 -19.41 -28.09
CA ALA A 76 16.86 -18.15 -28.45
C ALA A 76 18.31 -18.31 -28.92
N GLY A 77 18.97 -19.41 -28.53
CA GLY A 77 20.41 -19.56 -28.59
C GLY A 77 21.04 -19.07 -27.29
N ALA A 78 22.02 -19.83 -26.81
CA ALA A 78 22.71 -19.57 -25.56
C ALA A 78 23.76 -18.44 -25.75
N ASP A 79 23.89 -17.56 -24.77
CA ASP A 79 24.82 -16.43 -24.79
C ASP A 79 25.76 -16.47 -23.58
N MET A 80 27.05 -16.32 -23.82
CA MET A 80 28.10 -16.26 -22.81
C MET A 80 28.19 -14.89 -22.12
N GLN A 81 27.55 -13.85 -22.65
CA GLN A 81 27.49 -12.52 -22.04
C GLN A 81 26.43 -12.46 -20.91
N LEU A 82 26.62 -13.32 -19.90
CA LEU A 82 25.76 -13.40 -18.72
C LEU A 82 26.14 -12.32 -17.67
N GLY A 83 26.02 -11.05 -18.06
CA GLY A 83 26.21 -9.91 -17.17
C GLY A 83 25.43 -10.04 -15.86
N GLY A 84 26.01 -9.52 -14.77
CA GLY A 84 25.39 -9.56 -13.44
C GLY A 84 25.41 -10.93 -12.76
N SER A 85 26.35 -11.82 -13.12
CA SER A 85 26.56 -13.11 -12.44
C SER A 85 27.28 -12.89 -11.11
N VAL A 86 26.60 -13.14 -9.99
CA VAL A 86 27.13 -12.91 -8.64
C VAL A 86 26.88 -14.12 -7.75
N ALA A 87 27.91 -14.54 -7.02
CA ALA A 87 27.84 -15.62 -6.03
C ALA A 87 28.70 -15.30 -4.80
N ILE A 88 28.43 -16.01 -3.70
CA ILE A 88 29.14 -15.88 -2.43
C ILE A 88 29.85 -17.20 -2.13
N GLU A 89 31.06 -17.16 -1.60
CA GLU A 89 31.74 -18.37 -1.12
C GLU A 89 30.91 -19.09 -0.04
N ILE A 90 30.94 -20.42 -0.07
CA ILE A 90 30.38 -21.24 1.01
C ILE A 90 31.09 -20.88 2.33
N SER A 91 30.34 -20.86 3.43
CA SER A 91 30.93 -20.49 4.73
C SER A 91 32.01 -21.48 5.16
N THR A 92 33.05 -20.96 5.82
CA THR A 92 34.08 -21.78 6.47
C THR A 92 33.64 -22.31 7.82
N ASP A 93 32.58 -21.76 8.41
CA ASP A 93 31.96 -22.30 9.62
C ASP A 93 31.25 -23.62 9.30
N GLU A 94 31.56 -24.67 10.07
CA GLU A 94 31.08 -26.03 9.77
C GLU A 94 29.56 -26.15 9.87
N GLY A 95 28.94 -25.50 10.86
CA GLY A 95 27.48 -25.51 11.05
C GLY A 95 26.75 -24.81 9.90
N THR A 96 27.21 -23.63 9.53
CA THR A 96 26.65 -22.82 8.44
C THR A 96 26.88 -23.48 7.09
N ARG A 97 28.07 -24.05 6.85
CA ARG A 97 28.36 -24.82 5.65
C ARG A 97 27.43 -26.01 5.49
N LYS A 98 27.22 -26.76 6.57
CA LYS A 98 26.31 -27.91 6.57
C LYS A 98 24.88 -27.48 6.24
N SER A 99 24.37 -26.40 6.85
CA SER A 99 23.01 -25.92 6.56
C SER A 99 22.84 -25.43 5.11
N GLN A 100 23.84 -24.76 4.55
CA GLN A 100 23.85 -24.32 3.14
C GLN A 100 23.78 -25.50 2.15
N ILE A 101 24.52 -26.57 2.43
CA ILE A 101 24.52 -27.79 1.61
C ILE A 101 23.19 -28.55 1.77
N GLU A 102 22.72 -28.74 2.99
CA GLU A 102 21.47 -29.45 3.27
C GLU A 102 20.24 -28.73 2.68
N PHE A 103 20.22 -27.39 2.65
CA PHE A 103 19.19 -26.63 1.95
C PHE A 103 19.09 -27.03 0.47
N ASN A 104 20.23 -27.14 -0.23
CA ASN A 104 20.25 -27.50 -1.64
C ASN A 104 19.91 -28.98 -1.85
N LYS A 105 20.40 -29.89 -0.99
CA LYS A 105 19.99 -31.30 -1.06
C LYS A 105 18.48 -31.46 -0.90
N LYS A 106 17.89 -30.79 0.11
CA LYS A 106 16.44 -30.81 0.34
C LYS A 106 15.69 -30.28 -0.88
N MET A 107 16.12 -29.16 -1.45
CA MET A 107 15.52 -28.60 -2.66
C MET A 107 15.55 -29.57 -3.85
N VAL A 108 16.64 -30.32 -4.03
CA VAL A 108 16.74 -31.33 -5.10
C VAL A 108 15.84 -32.54 -4.82
N VAL A 109 15.83 -33.06 -3.60
CA VAL A 109 14.95 -34.17 -3.19
C VAL A 109 13.47 -33.80 -3.40
N ASP A 110 13.08 -32.60 -2.98
CA ASP A 110 11.73 -32.06 -3.14
C ASP A 110 11.35 -31.83 -4.61
N SER A 111 12.32 -31.78 -5.53
CA SER A 111 12.10 -31.56 -6.97
C SER A 111 11.79 -32.82 -7.77
N GLU A 112 11.84 -34.01 -7.15
CA GLU A 112 11.55 -35.30 -7.82
C GLU A 112 12.41 -35.54 -9.08
N ASN A 113 13.74 -35.38 -8.96
CA ASN A 113 14.75 -35.56 -10.03
C ASN A 113 14.72 -34.53 -11.17
N LEU A 114 14.07 -33.37 -10.99
CA LEU A 114 14.17 -32.25 -11.93
C LEU A 114 15.49 -31.46 -11.77
N MET A 115 16.15 -31.56 -10.62
CA MET A 115 17.43 -30.87 -10.35
C MET A 115 18.58 -31.85 -10.09
N ALA A 116 19.80 -31.38 -10.30
CA ALA A 116 21.01 -32.17 -10.06
C ALA A 116 21.43 -32.13 -8.58
N MET A 117 21.77 -33.29 -8.02
CA MET A 117 22.27 -33.40 -6.64
C MET A 117 23.61 -32.66 -6.46
N PRO A 118 23.88 -32.08 -5.28
CA PRO A 118 25.20 -31.56 -4.94
C PRO A 118 26.28 -32.64 -5.09
N THR A 119 27.38 -32.28 -5.74
CA THR A 119 28.47 -33.21 -6.10
C THR A 119 29.61 -33.23 -5.10
N GLY A 120 29.65 -32.24 -4.19
CA GLY A 120 30.76 -32.00 -3.26
C GLY A 120 31.86 -31.13 -3.85
N LYS A 121 31.82 -30.82 -5.15
CA LYS A 121 32.75 -29.90 -5.81
C LYS A 121 32.41 -28.43 -5.56
N GLU A 122 31.20 -28.16 -5.08
CA GLU A 122 30.68 -26.81 -4.96
C GLU A 122 31.49 -25.96 -3.97
N ARG A 123 31.72 -24.70 -4.36
CA ARG A 123 32.48 -23.69 -3.60
C ARG A 123 31.68 -22.41 -3.39
N TYR A 124 30.64 -22.19 -4.18
CA TYR A 124 29.92 -20.91 -4.23
C TYR A 124 28.40 -21.10 -4.16
N LEU A 125 27.72 -20.05 -3.70
CA LEU A 125 26.28 -19.93 -3.55
C LEU A 125 25.78 -18.79 -4.44
N THR A 126 24.98 -19.10 -5.46
CA THR A 126 24.50 -18.11 -6.42
C THR A 126 23.48 -17.19 -5.77
N CYS A 127 23.69 -15.88 -5.92
CA CYS A 127 22.68 -14.85 -5.62
C CYS A 127 22.04 -14.31 -6.91
N ALA A 128 22.74 -14.42 -8.04
CA ALA A 128 22.20 -14.10 -9.37
C ALA A 128 22.51 -15.24 -10.36
N LYS A 129 21.68 -15.38 -11.40
CA LYS A 129 21.78 -16.43 -12.44
C LYS A 129 21.64 -17.89 -11.96
N GLY A 130 21.13 -18.12 -10.74
CA GLY A 130 20.97 -19.47 -10.17
C GLY A 130 20.18 -20.45 -11.05
N HIS A 131 19.08 -20.02 -11.69
CA HIS A 131 18.30 -20.88 -12.59
C HIS A 131 19.14 -21.37 -13.79
N THR A 132 19.91 -20.49 -14.42
CA THR A 132 20.76 -20.85 -15.57
C THR A 132 21.83 -21.84 -15.15
N THR A 133 22.50 -21.59 -14.02
CA THR A 133 23.51 -22.49 -13.45
C THR A 133 22.92 -23.87 -13.15
N GLN A 134 21.79 -23.93 -12.45
CA GLN A 134 21.16 -25.21 -12.11
C GLN A 134 20.63 -25.95 -13.34
N PHE A 135 20.15 -25.24 -14.37
CA PHE A 135 19.77 -25.86 -15.64
C PHE A 135 20.97 -26.51 -16.34
N CYS A 136 22.11 -25.82 -16.41
CA CYS A 136 23.34 -26.40 -16.94
C CYS A 136 23.78 -27.66 -16.17
N LYS A 137 23.68 -27.66 -14.83
CA LYS A 137 23.93 -28.86 -14.00
C LYS A 137 22.95 -29.99 -14.32
N ALA A 138 21.66 -29.67 -14.49
CA ALA A 138 20.60 -30.63 -14.79
C ALA A 138 20.78 -31.31 -16.16
N ILE A 139 21.31 -30.61 -17.16
CA ILE A 139 21.70 -31.20 -18.44
C ILE A 139 22.78 -32.27 -18.25
N VAL A 140 23.86 -31.94 -17.52
CA VAL A 140 24.99 -32.87 -17.28
C VAL A 140 24.54 -34.09 -16.48
N ALA A 141 23.67 -33.90 -15.48
CA ALA A 141 23.12 -34.96 -14.66
C ALA A 141 21.99 -35.77 -15.33
N CYS A 142 21.62 -35.41 -16.57
CA CYS A 142 20.50 -36.03 -17.31
C CYS A 142 19.19 -36.05 -16.51
N CYS A 143 18.86 -34.94 -15.84
CA CYS A 143 17.66 -34.82 -15.02
C CYS A 143 16.37 -34.95 -15.85
N LYS A 144 15.28 -35.38 -15.21
CA LYS A 144 13.95 -35.45 -15.82
C LYS A 144 13.49 -34.05 -16.23
N THR A 145 12.72 -33.91 -17.31
CA THR A 145 12.09 -32.64 -17.68
C THR A 145 10.61 -32.81 -18.02
N SER A 146 9.79 -31.81 -17.68
CA SER A 146 8.39 -31.70 -18.12
C SER A 146 8.23 -30.87 -19.40
N GLU A 147 9.29 -30.19 -19.86
CA GLU A 147 9.29 -29.33 -21.04
C GLU A 147 9.57 -30.16 -22.30
N SER A 148 8.55 -30.41 -23.11
CA SER A 148 8.62 -31.29 -24.28
C SER A 148 9.57 -30.79 -25.37
N SER A 149 9.77 -29.47 -25.47
CA SER A 149 10.67 -28.82 -26.43
C SER A 149 12.15 -29.15 -26.23
N ILE A 150 12.54 -29.50 -25.01
CA ILE A 150 13.94 -29.78 -24.61
C ILE A 150 14.13 -31.22 -24.10
N ALA A 151 13.07 -32.01 -24.08
CA ALA A 151 13.12 -33.41 -23.68
C ALA A 151 13.81 -34.28 -24.74
N GLY A 152 14.71 -35.16 -24.30
CA GLY A 152 15.20 -36.26 -25.11
C GLY A 152 14.15 -37.37 -25.25
N PRO A 153 14.43 -38.44 -26.03
CA PRO A 153 13.50 -39.55 -26.25
C PRO A 153 13.01 -40.26 -24.97
N ASN A 154 13.78 -40.17 -23.89
CA ASN A 154 13.49 -40.73 -22.58
C ASN A 154 12.80 -39.75 -21.61
N GLY A 155 12.44 -38.53 -22.05
CA GLY A 155 11.87 -37.50 -21.18
C GLY A 155 12.88 -36.78 -20.27
N HIS A 156 14.18 -36.89 -20.56
CA HIS A 156 15.25 -36.28 -19.76
C HIS A 156 16.03 -35.22 -20.55
N LEU A 157 16.69 -34.32 -19.83
CA LEU A 157 17.71 -33.44 -20.40
C LEU A 157 18.97 -34.26 -20.74
N GLY A 158 19.86 -33.71 -21.58
CA GLY A 158 21.08 -34.41 -21.93
C GLY A 158 21.87 -33.77 -23.08
N SER A 159 22.81 -34.56 -23.61
CA SER A 159 23.77 -34.12 -24.64
C SER A 159 23.12 -33.70 -25.96
N HIS A 160 21.87 -34.10 -26.23
CA HIS A 160 21.13 -33.68 -27.42
C HIS A 160 20.93 -32.16 -27.50
N LEU A 161 20.99 -31.47 -26.35
CA LEU A 161 20.89 -30.01 -26.25
C LEU A 161 22.23 -29.30 -26.54
N LEU A 162 23.35 -30.01 -26.51
CA LEU A 162 24.70 -29.44 -26.72
C LEU A 162 25.06 -29.20 -28.20
N LYS A 163 24.06 -29.22 -29.09
CA LYS A 163 24.20 -28.76 -30.47
C LYS A 163 24.48 -27.26 -30.53
N ASP A 164 24.00 -26.53 -29.53
CA ASP A 164 24.39 -25.14 -29.29
C ASP A 164 25.81 -25.09 -28.71
N LYS A 165 26.73 -24.52 -29.50
CA LYS A 165 28.15 -24.42 -29.14
C LYS A 165 28.38 -23.52 -27.93
N GLU A 166 27.60 -22.45 -27.78
CA GLU A 166 27.74 -21.54 -26.64
C GLU A 166 27.19 -22.18 -25.37
N LEU A 167 26.13 -22.99 -25.46
CA LEU A 167 25.67 -23.79 -24.31
C LEU A 167 26.72 -24.82 -23.88
N ALA A 168 27.35 -25.49 -24.85
CA ALA A 168 28.45 -26.42 -24.57
C ALA A 168 29.61 -25.71 -23.85
N LYS A 169 29.99 -24.51 -24.29
CA LYS A 169 30.99 -23.68 -23.61
C LYS A 169 30.55 -23.27 -22.20
N MET A 170 29.30 -22.86 -22.00
CA MET A 170 28.79 -22.52 -20.66
C MET A 170 28.95 -23.68 -19.68
N ILE A 171 28.69 -24.90 -20.13
CA ILE A 171 28.79 -26.11 -19.29
C ILE A 171 30.24 -26.50 -19.04
N HIS A 172 31.08 -26.53 -20.08
CA HIS A 172 32.43 -27.11 -20.00
C HIS A 172 33.52 -26.10 -19.62
N GLU A 173 33.38 -24.85 -20.04
CA GLU A 173 34.36 -23.79 -19.77
C GLU A 173 33.91 -22.82 -18.69
N GLY A 174 32.59 -22.65 -18.51
CA GLY A 174 32.02 -21.67 -17.58
C GLY A 174 32.09 -20.24 -18.10
N TRP A 175 31.59 -19.30 -17.30
CA TRP A 175 31.57 -17.87 -17.62
C TRP A 175 32.06 -17.02 -16.45
N GLN A 176 32.15 -15.70 -16.65
CA GLN A 176 32.69 -14.75 -15.69
C GLN A 176 31.72 -14.48 -14.53
N TRP A 177 32.21 -14.56 -13.29
CA TRP A 177 31.45 -14.30 -12.07
C TRP A 177 32.14 -13.28 -11.17
N THR A 178 31.34 -12.42 -10.54
CA THR A 178 31.75 -11.72 -9.32
C THR A 178 31.54 -12.66 -8.13
N ILE A 179 32.64 -13.06 -7.48
CA ILE A 179 32.62 -13.89 -6.28
C ILE A 179 32.88 -13.01 -5.06
N VAL A 180 31.95 -13.01 -4.12
CA VAL A 180 32.05 -12.33 -2.83
C VAL A 180 32.56 -13.31 -1.77
N LYS A 181 33.55 -12.90 -0.96
CA LYS A 181 34.10 -13.75 0.09
C LYS A 181 33.07 -14.04 1.20
N ASN A 182 33.16 -15.20 1.82
CA ASN A 182 32.19 -15.63 2.84
C ASN A 182 32.12 -14.67 4.06
N VAL A 183 33.26 -14.11 4.47
CA VAL A 183 33.37 -13.15 5.59
C VAL A 183 32.51 -11.91 5.39
N VAL A 184 32.22 -11.54 4.14
CA VAL A 184 31.34 -10.41 3.82
C VAL A 184 29.89 -10.75 4.15
N ALA A 185 29.43 -11.96 3.80
CA ALA A 185 28.08 -12.41 4.13
C ALA A 185 27.89 -12.68 5.63
N GLU A 186 28.95 -13.07 6.33
CA GLU A 186 28.97 -13.19 7.79
C GLU A 186 28.85 -11.82 8.47
N LYS A 187 29.54 -10.80 7.93
CA LYS A 187 29.48 -9.42 8.44
C LYS A 187 28.15 -8.74 8.11
N TRP A 188 27.59 -8.97 6.93
CA TRP A 188 26.33 -8.40 6.45
C TRP A 188 25.35 -9.50 6.01
N PRO A 189 24.60 -10.11 6.95
CA PRO A 189 23.69 -11.21 6.63
C PRO A 189 22.56 -10.86 5.66
N SER A 190 22.22 -9.57 5.50
CA SER A 190 21.18 -9.09 4.57
C SER A 190 21.69 -8.87 3.14
N LEU A 191 23.01 -8.78 2.93
CA LEU A 191 23.61 -8.48 1.63
C LEU A 191 23.24 -9.50 0.53
N PRO A 192 23.15 -10.82 0.78
CA PRO A 192 22.73 -11.77 -0.25
C PRO A 192 21.37 -11.46 -0.84
N SER A 193 20.42 -10.96 -0.04
CA SER A 193 19.10 -10.55 -0.50
C SER A 193 19.16 -9.31 -1.40
N ILE A 194 20.00 -8.33 -1.05
CA ILE A 194 20.22 -7.12 -1.87
C ILE A 194 20.80 -7.50 -3.24
N ILE A 195 21.80 -8.39 -3.26
CA ILE A 195 22.40 -8.90 -4.49
C ILE A 195 21.35 -9.59 -5.36
N GLU A 196 20.50 -10.42 -4.75
CA GLU A 196 19.45 -11.15 -5.45
C GLU A 196 18.42 -10.19 -6.07
N SER A 197 17.91 -9.24 -5.30
CA SER A 197 17.00 -8.19 -5.77
C SER A 197 17.59 -7.36 -6.91
N ALA A 198 18.88 -7.00 -6.82
CA ALA A 198 19.56 -6.25 -7.87
C ALA A 198 19.81 -7.10 -9.14
N GLY A 199 20.36 -8.30 -8.98
CA GLY A 199 20.65 -9.21 -10.10
C GLY A 199 19.39 -9.64 -10.88
N ASN A 200 18.24 -9.60 -10.22
CA ASN A 200 16.94 -9.89 -10.81
C ASN A 200 16.34 -8.73 -11.61
N SER A 201 16.60 -7.48 -11.22
CA SER A 201 15.98 -6.30 -11.84
C SER A 201 16.54 -5.94 -13.24
N SER A 202 17.66 -6.54 -13.64
CA SER A 202 18.42 -6.17 -14.85
C SER A 202 18.25 -7.10 -16.07
N ASN A 203 17.44 -8.17 -15.97
CA ASN A 203 17.35 -9.19 -17.03
C ASN A 203 16.01 -9.15 -17.79
N SER A 204 16.05 -9.19 -19.13
CA SER A 204 14.85 -9.23 -19.99
C SER A 204 14.06 -10.54 -19.93
N THR A 205 14.68 -11.64 -19.46
CA THR A 205 14.05 -12.95 -19.23
C THR A 205 13.69 -13.18 -17.76
N TYR A 206 13.43 -12.09 -17.03
CA TYR A 206 13.20 -12.10 -15.59
C TYR A 206 11.82 -12.66 -15.22
N GLU A 207 11.82 -13.53 -14.21
CA GLU A 207 10.60 -13.98 -13.53
C GLU A 207 10.43 -13.10 -12.30
N LEU A 208 9.43 -12.21 -12.36
CA LEU A 208 9.08 -11.26 -11.30
C LEU A 208 8.81 -11.96 -9.96
N GLN A 209 9.12 -11.26 -8.88
CA GLN A 209 8.75 -11.70 -7.53
C GLN A 209 7.23 -11.89 -7.47
N ASN A 210 6.78 -13.08 -7.04
CA ASN A 210 5.36 -13.35 -6.81
C ASN A 210 4.98 -13.13 -5.34
N GLU A 211 3.69 -13.22 -5.05
CA GLU A 211 3.14 -12.96 -3.72
C GLU A 211 3.71 -13.91 -2.67
N VAL A 212 3.86 -15.20 -2.98
CA VAL A 212 4.38 -16.20 -2.03
C VAL A 212 5.86 -15.95 -1.69
N GLN A 213 6.65 -15.50 -2.67
CA GLN A 213 8.04 -15.09 -2.45
C GLN A 213 8.11 -13.83 -1.59
N LEU A 214 7.26 -12.83 -1.85
CA LEU A 214 7.15 -11.64 -1.01
C LEU A 214 6.71 -12.00 0.42
N MET A 215 5.72 -12.90 0.58
CA MET A 215 5.29 -13.41 1.88
C MET A 215 6.46 -14.04 2.65
N SER A 216 7.28 -14.84 1.96
CA SER A 216 8.44 -15.51 2.56
C SER A 216 9.51 -14.51 2.98
N SER A 217 9.82 -13.50 2.14
CA SER A 217 10.71 -12.40 2.48
C SER A 217 10.23 -11.61 3.70
N ILE A 218 8.92 -11.34 3.79
CA ILE A 218 8.32 -10.67 4.95
C ILE A 218 8.55 -11.51 6.20
N VAL A 219 8.21 -12.80 6.20
CA VAL A 219 8.45 -13.69 7.34
C VAL A 219 9.91 -13.68 7.77
N LEU A 220 10.84 -13.86 6.84
CA LEU A 220 12.28 -13.82 7.15
C LEU A 220 12.70 -12.50 7.80
N SER A 221 12.20 -11.37 7.31
CA SER A 221 12.50 -10.05 7.88
C SER A 221 11.87 -9.79 9.26
N GLN A 222 10.89 -10.61 9.67
CA GLN A 222 10.25 -10.52 10.99
C GLN A 222 10.83 -11.49 12.03
N LYS A 223 11.54 -12.55 11.60
CA LYS A 223 12.08 -13.55 12.54
C LYS A 223 13.03 -12.93 13.56
N GLY A 224 12.84 -13.30 14.83
CA GLY A 224 13.67 -12.83 15.94
C GLY A 224 13.43 -11.39 16.39
N LYS A 225 12.50 -10.65 15.76
CA LYS A 225 12.12 -9.30 16.18
C LYS A 225 11.19 -9.32 17.38
N LEU A 226 11.35 -8.33 18.26
CA LEU A 226 10.44 -8.14 19.38
C LEU A 226 9.06 -7.67 18.87
N PRO A 227 7.95 -7.93 19.59
CA PRO A 227 6.61 -7.56 19.16
C PRO A 227 6.46 -6.09 18.73
N GLY A 228 7.10 -5.14 19.42
CA GLY A 228 7.05 -3.71 19.07
C GLY A 228 7.81 -3.30 17.80
N GLU A 229 8.59 -4.20 17.22
CA GLU A 229 9.42 -3.96 16.02
C GLU A 229 8.85 -4.63 14.77
N LEU A 230 7.78 -5.42 14.91
CA LEU A 230 7.12 -6.08 13.80
C LEU A 230 6.44 -5.05 12.90
N MET A 231 6.69 -5.12 11.60
CA MET A 231 6.14 -4.18 10.61
C MET A 231 5.81 -4.86 9.28
N TYR A 232 4.82 -5.77 9.28
CA TYR A 232 4.48 -6.60 8.12
C TYR A 232 4.15 -5.80 6.85
N THR A 233 3.30 -4.78 6.96
CA THR A 233 2.86 -4.00 5.79
C THR A 233 3.95 -3.09 5.25
N LYS A 234 4.81 -2.54 6.13
CA LYS A 234 5.98 -1.76 5.75
C LYS A 234 7.03 -2.64 5.08
N SER A 235 7.39 -3.76 5.72
CA SER A 235 8.32 -4.74 5.13
C SER A 235 7.82 -5.27 3.79
N ALA A 236 6.50 -5.42 3.60
CA ALA A 236 5.95 -5.80 2.30
C ALA A 236 6.23 -4.75 1.21
N VAL A 237 6.17 -3.46 1.54
CA VAL A 237 6.50 -2.37 0.60
C VAL A 237 8.00 -2.32 0.34
N ASP A 238 8.82 -2.42 1.40
CA ASP A 238 10.27 -2.29 1.34
C ASP A 238 10.93 -3.50 0.61
N LEU A 239 10.35 -4.70 0.74
CA LEU A 239 10.88 -5.94 0.16
C LEU A 239 10.23 -6.29 -1.19
N CYS A 240 9.29 -5.48 -1.68
CA CYS A 240 8.67 -5.70 -2.99
C CYS A 240 9.61 -5.24 -4.10
N HIS A 241 9.90 -6.13 -5.04
CA HIS A 241 10.79 -5.84 -6.18
C HIS A 241 10.13 -5.00 -7.30
N GLY A 242 8.95 -4.41 -7.05
CA GLY A 242 8.21 -3.57 -7.99
C GLY A 242 7.22 -4.33 -8.89
N GLY A 243 6.88 -3.73 -10.04
CA GLY A 243 5.89 -4.26 -10.98
C GLY A 243 4.44 -4.15 -10.49
N ALA A 244 3.54 -4.98 -11.04
CA ALA A 244 2.12 -4.97 -10.66
C ALA A 244 1.90 -5.27 -9.17
N LEU A 245 2.80 -6.04 -8.54
CA LEU A 245 2.75 -6.39 -7.11
C LEU A 245 2.84 -5.16 -6.18
N GLN A 246 3.50 -4.09 -6.62
CA GLN A 246 3.66 -2.87 -5.82
C GLN A 246 2.32 -2.25 -5.41
N GLY A 247 1.30 -2.33 -6.28
CA GLY A 247 -0.02 -1.75 -6.03
C GLY A 247 -0.74 -2.34 -4.82
N TYR A 248 -0.45 -3.60 -4.48
CA TYR A 248 -1.13 -4.34 -3.43
C TYR A 248 -0.19 -5.05 -2.45
N ALA A 249 1.10 -4.74 -2.44
CA ALA A 249 2.10 -5.30 -1.52
C ALA A 249 1.66 -5.18 -0.05
N LYS A 250 1.00 -4.08 0.34
CA LYS A 250 0.44 -3.91 1.70
C LYS A 250 -0.59 -4.98 2.07
N HIS A 251 -1.42 -5.41 1.12
CA HIS A 251 -2.38 -6.50 1.35
C HIS A 251 -1.66 -7.83 1.53
N VAL A 252 -0.56 -8.08 0.80
CA VAL A 252 0.30 -9.25 1.01
C VAL A 252 0.91 -9.23 2.42
N GLY A 253 1.40 -8.08 2.88
CA GLY A 253 1.88 -7.92 4.27
C GLY A 253 0.80 -8.21 5.31
N LYS A 254 -0.41 -7.69 5.10
CA LYS A 254 -1.57 -7.96 5.97
C LYS A 254 -1.98 -9.43 5.94
N PHE A 255 -1.87 -10.10 4.78
CA PHE A 255 -2.08 -11.55 4.68
C PHE A 255 -1.11 -12.32 5.58
N VAL A 256 0.19 -12.02 5.50
CA VAL A 256 1.20 -12.67 6.36
C VAL A 256 0.92 -12.41 7.83
N GLN A 257 0.59 -11.18 8.19
CA GLN A 257 0.27 -10.80 9.56
C GLN A 257 -0.88 -11.62 10.14
N LEU A 258 -2.00 -11.73 9.39
CA LEU A 258 -3.24 -12.36 9.84
C LEU A 258 -3.23 -13.89 9.73
N TYR A 259 -2.54 -14.43 8.71
CA TYR A 259 -2.70 -15.83 8.29
C TYR A 259 -1.38 -16.59 8.21
N GLY A 260 -0.23 -15.96 8.51
CA GLY A 260 1.08 -16.61 8.46
C GLY A 260 1.32 -17.64 9.58
N GLY A 261 0.56 -17.56 10.67
CA GLY A 261 0.67 -18.47 11.82
C GLY A 261 1.79 -18.09 12.80
N GLY A 262 1.99 -16.79 13.05
CA GLY A 262 3.04 -16.26 13.94
C GLY A 262 4.32 -15.85 13.20
N GLN A 263 5.33 -15.40 13.97
CA GLN A 263 6.59 -14.85 13.43
C GLN A 263 7.40 -15.86 12.60
N GLU A 264 7.33 -17.15 12.96
CA GLU A 264 8.01 -18.22 12.21
C GLU A 264 7.35 -18.54 10.86
N GLY A 265 6.14 -18.04 10.63
CA GLY A 265 5.39 -18.16 9.38
C GLY A 265 5.16 -19.60 8.89
N PRO A 266 4.76 -20.58 9.72
CA PRO A 266 4.59 -21.97 9.30
C PRO A 266 3.62 -22.13 8.12
N MET A 267 2.58 -21.28 8.03
CA MET A 267 1.64 -21.31 6.90
C MET A 267 2.27 -20.77 5.62
N ILE A 268 3.15 -19.77 5.73
CA ILE A 268 3.88 -19.22 4.58
C ILE A 268 4.94 -20.22 4.10
N ASN A 269 5.64 -20.90 5.02
CA ASN A 269 6.59 -21.96 4.67
C ASN A 269 5.88 -23.11 3.92
N PHE A 270 4.69 -23.50 4.38
CA PHE A 270 3.83 -24.44 3.68
C PHE A 270 3.38 -23.94 2.29
N LEU A 271 2.92 -22.68 2.17
CA LEU A 271 2.56 -22.10 0.87
C LEU A 271 3.74 -22.08 -0.11
N ALA A 272 4.93 -21.70 0.36
CA ALA A 272 6.16 -21.66 -0.41
C ALA A 272 6.63 -23.06 -0.85
N TYR A 273 6.33 -24.09 -0.06
CA TYR A 273 6.53 -25.47 -0.48
C TYR A 273 5.54 -25.85 -1.59
N MET A 274 4.24 -25.62 -1.36
CA MET A 274 3.18 -26.01 -2.29
C MET A 274 3.30 -25.34 -3.66
N SER A 275 3.69 -24.06 -3.70
CA SER A 275 3.87 -23.31 -4.96
C SER A 275 4.98 -23.87 -5.85
N LYS A 276 5.92 -24.66 -5.33
CA LYS A 276 6.99 -25.27 -6.13
C LYS A 276 6.66 -26.64 -6.68
N GLN A 277 5.66 -27.32 -6.12
CA GLN A 277 5.40 -28.74 -6.41
C GLN A 277 4.59 -28.95 -7.70
N PHE A 278 3.90 -27.92 -8.21
CA PHE A 278 2.87 -28.08 -9.25
C PHE A 278 3.06 -27.17 -10.48
N GLY A 279 4.28 -27.09 -11.02
CA GLY A 279 4.47 -26.68 -12.43
C GLY A 279 4.69 -25.19 -12.72
N GLY A 280 4.35 -24.27 -11.80
CA GLY A 280 4.60 -22.84 -12.01
C GLY A 280 4.68 -22.04 -10.73
N ASN A 281 5.28 -20.86 -10.80
CA ASN A 281 5.15 -19.79 -9.81
C ASN A 281 4.03 -18.83 -10.26
N PRO A 282 2.75 -19.24 -10.35
CA PRO A 282 1.72 -18.36 -10.87
C PRO A 282 1.57 -17.13 -9.96
N ILE A 283 1.27 -15.99 -10.58
CA ILE A 283 0.90 -14.77 -9.87
C ILE A 283 -0.54 -14.96 -9.36
N LEU A 284 -0.80 -14.67 -8.09
CA LEU A 284 -2.15 -14.79 -7.53
C LEU A 284 -3.07 -13.65 -7.99
N GLY A 285 -2.50 -12.46 -8.16
CA GLY A 285 -3.14 -11.28 -8.70
C GLY A 285 -3.81 -10.41 -7.64
N GLU A 286 -3.82 -9.10 -7.90
CA GLU A 286 -4.35 -8.07 -7.00
C GLU A 286 -5.80 -8.32 -6.57
N GLU A 287 -6.69 -8.57 -7.54
CA GLU A 287 -8.12 -8.73 -7.25
C GLU A 287 -8.38 -9.88 -6.28
N PHE A 288 -7.69 -11.00 -6.47
CA PHE A 288 -7.84 -12.18 -5.62
C PHE A 288 -7.23 -11.93 -4.24
N MET A 289 -6.00 -11.41 -4.17
CA MET A 289 -5.30 -11.18 -2.91
C MET A 289 -6.00 -10.16 -2.02
N THR A 290 -6.40 -9.03 -2.58
CA THR A 290 -7.15 -8.00 -1.85
C THR A 290 -8.49 -8.56 -1.35
N THR A 291 -9.20 -9.31 -2.19
CA THR A 291 -10.48 -9.95 -1.79
C THR A 291 -10.30 -10.95 -0.66
N ILE A 292 -9.30 -11.84 -0.74
CA ILE A 292 -9.02 -12.83 0.30
C ILE A 292 -8.66 -12.17 1.63
N VAL A 293 -7.89 -11.09 1.61
CA VAL A 293 -7.45 -10.39 2.82
C VAL A 293 -8.63 -9.67 3.49
N ASP A 294 -9.45 -8.96 2.72
CA ASP A 294 -10.47 -8.08 3.27
C ASP A 294 -11.83 -8.76 3.51
N ILE A 295 -12.09 -9.91 2.89
CA ILE A 295 -13.34 -10.62 3.11
C ILE A 295 -13.45 -11.13 4.55
N GLN A 296 -14.61 -10.89 5.16
CA GLN A 296 -15.01 -11.49 6.44
C GLN A 296 -16.22 -12.37 6.19
N PHE A 297 -16.06 -13.68 6.35
CA PHE A 297 -17.15 -14.65 6.24
C PHE A 297 -18.03 -14.68 7.49
N SER A 298 -17.43 -14.44 8.67
CA SER A 298 -18.12 -14.36 9.95
C SER A 298 -17.64 -13.13 10.74
N LYS A 299 -18.46 -12.74 11.74
CA LYS A 299 -18.10 -11.73 12.75
C LYS A 299 -17.29 -12.30 13.91
N THR A 300 -17.20 -13.63 14.02
CA THR A 300 -16.62 -14.33 15.19
C THR A 300 -15.31 -15.06 14.90
N THR A 301 -14.92 -15.21 13.64
CA THR A 301 -13.68 -15.85 13.21
C THR A 301 -13.20 -15.28 11.87
N LEU A 302 -11.87 -15.26 11.66
CA LEU A 302 -11.26 -14.85 10.40
C LEU A 302 -11.11 -15.99 9.38
N HIS A 303 -11.44 -17.23 9.78
CA HIS A 303 -11.29 -18.45 8.98
C HIS A 303 -9.91 -18.59 8.29
N PRO A 304 -8.80 -18.58 9.07
CA PRO A 304 -7.46 -18.64 8.53
C PRO A 304 -7.21 -19.87 7.64
N MET A 305 -7.73 -21.05 8.01
CA MET A 305 -7.48 -22.28 7.26
C MET A 305 -8.24 -22.31 5.92
N VAL A 306 -9.47 -21.81 5.88
CA VAL A 306 -10.23 -21.66 4.64
C VAL A 306 -9.52 -20.70 3.69
N LYS A 307 -9.09 -19.52 4.18
CA LYS A 307 -8.35 -18.55 3.36
C LYS A 307 -7.05 -19.13 2.84
N LEU A 308 -6.30 -19.83 3.68
CA LEU A 308 -5.08 -20.55 3.29
C LEU A 308 -5.39 -21.58 2.20
N ALA A 309 -6.45 -22.38 2.35
CA ALA A 309 -6.82 -23.41 1.39
C ALA A 309 -7.16 -22.82 0.00
N LEU A 310 -7.88 -21.69 -0.04
CA LEU A 310 -8.17 -20.96 -1.28
C LEU A 310 -6.89 -20.49 -1.98
N VAL A 311 -5.91 -20.00 -1.21
CA VAL A 311 -4.61 -19.58 -1.73
C VAL A 311 -3.81 -20.78 -2.25
N VAL A 312 -3.74 -21.89 -1.50
CA VAL A 312 -3.05 -23.13 -1.92
C VAL A 312 -3.61 -23.65 -3.24
N ALA A 313 -4.94 -23.68 -3.39
CA ALA A 313 -5.57 -24.13 -4.64
C ALA A 313 -5.14 -23.26 -5.84
N ASN A 314 -5.06 -21.94 -5.67
CA ASN A 314 -4.54 -21.05 -6.71
C ASN A 314 -3.02 -21.15 -6.93
N CYS A 315 -2.23 -21.46 -5.90
CA CYS A 315 -0.79 -21.69 -6.05
C CYS A 315 -0.45 -22.98 -6.80
N THR A 316 -1.38 -23.94 -6.88
CA THR A 316 -1.14 -25.30 -7.38
C THR A 316 -1.92 -25.63 -8.65
N THR A 317 -2.50 -24.61 -9.29
CA THR A 317 -3.31 -24.75 -10.49
C THR A 317 -2.49 -24.66 -11.76
N ASP A 318 -2.85 -25.47 -12.75
CA ASP A 318 -2.37 -25.34 -14.13
C ASP A 318 -3.19 -24.30 -14.93
N LYS A 319 -4.31 -23.82 -14.37
CA LYS A 319 -5.19 -22.84 -15.00
C LYS A 319 -4.68 -21.41 -14.79
N VAL A 320 -3.82 -20.97 -15.70
CA VAL A 320 -3.17 -19.66 -15.70
C VAL A 320 -3.58 -18.89 -16.96
N VAL A 321 -3.97 -17.62 -16.79
CA VAL A 321 -4.28 -16.68 -17.90
C VAL A 321 -3.44 -15.44 -17.68
N ASP A 322 -2.67 -15.02 -18.68
CA ASP A 322 -1.75 -13.88 -18.60
C ASP A 322 -0.81 -13.94 -17.38
N SER A 323 -0.30 -15.13 -17.08
CA SER A 323 0.56 -15.44 -15.91
C SER A 323 -0.13 -15.34 -14.53
N VAL A 324 -1.44 -15.10 -14.50
CA VAL A 324 -2.24 -15.03 -13.26
C VAL A 324 -3.06 -16.31 -13.07
N ALA A 325 -3.05 -16.87 -11.86
CA ALA A 325 -3.89 -18.01 -11.50
C ALA A 325 -5.38 -17.64 -11.57
N LYS A 326 -6.18 -18.44 -12.27
CA LYS A 326 -7.63 -18.20 -12.47
C LYS A 326 -8.51 -19.41 -12.10
N LEU A 327 -8.01 -20.31 -11.27
CA LEU A 327 -8.81 -21.43 -10.75
C LEU A 327 -9.92 -20.92 -9.82
N ILE A 328 -9.55 -20.14 -8.80
CA ILE A 328 -10.45 -19.45 -7.88
C ILE A 328 -10.34 -17.95 -8.15
N THR A 329 -11.47 -17.32 -8.42
CA THR A 329 -11.59 -15.92 -8.79
C THR A 329 -12.18 -15.09 -7.64
N LYS A 330 -12.10 -13.77 -7.75
CA LYS A 330 -12.78 -12.84 -6.83
C LYS A 330 -14.27 -13.16 -6.66
N THR A 331 -14.97 -13.51 -7.74
CA THR A 331 -16.40 -13.85 -7.71
C THR A 331 -16.67 -15.08 -6.86
N ASP A 332 -15.82 -16.10 -6.95
CA ASP A 332 -15.97 -17.31 -6.14
C ASP A 332 -15.81 -16.98 -4.65
N VAL A 333 -14.75 -16.25 -4.29
CA VAL A 333 -14.47 -15.85 -2.90
C VAL A 333 -15.59 -14.97 -2.34
N ALA A 334 -16.05 -13.97 -3.10
CA ALA A 334 -17.14 -13.10 -2.68
C ALA A 334 -18.46 -13.86 -2.51
N GLY A 335 -18.72 -14.87 -3.36
CA GLY A 335 -19.90 -15.73 -3.29
C GLY A 335 -20.01 -16.53 -1.99
N LEU A 336 -18.88 -16.87 -1.36
CA LEU A 336 -18.83 -17.59 -0.08
C LEU A 336 -19.41 -16.79 1.09
N LYS A 337 -19.61 -15.48 0.95
CA LYS A 337 -20.24 -14.64 2.00
C LYS A 337 -21.75 -14.88 2.16
N GLN A 338 -22.38 -15.60 1.23
CA GLN A 338 -23.81 -15.89 1.31
C GLN A 338 -24.10 -16.82 2.49
N LYS A 339 -25.19 -16.54 3.23
CA LYS A 339 -25.59 -17.27 4.44
C LYS A 339 -25.66 -18.80 4.26
N LYS A 340 -26.00 -19.27 3.05
CA LYS A 340 -26.05 -20.71 2.71
C LYS A 340 -24.69 -21.44 2.83
N TYR A 341 -23.57 -20.71 2.78
CA TYR A 341 -22.22 -21.27 2.92
C TYR A 341 -21.67 -21.17 4.35
N GLU A 342 -22.36 -20.49 5.27
CA GLU A 342 -21.86 -20.24 6.63
C GLU A 342 -21.52 -21.53 7.38
N THR A 343 -22.46 -22.49 7.40
CA THR A 343 -22.26 -23.82 8.02
C THR A 343 -21.09 -24.55 7.37
N LYS A 344 -21.06 -24.59 6.03
CA LYS A 344 -20.04 -25.29 5.26
C LYS A 344 -18.64 -24.73 5.49
N ILE A 345 -18.49 -23.40 5.55
CA ILE A 345 -17.21 -22.74 5.83
C ILE A 345 -16.71 -23.07 7.23
N ASN A 346 -17.59 -23.08 8.24
CA ASN A 346 -17.23 -23.42 9.61
C ASN A 346 -16.80 -24.88 9.76
N GLU A 347 -17.47 -25.81 9.07
CA GLU A 347 -17.09 -27.22 9.03
C GLU A 347 -15.72 -27.43 8.37
N VAL A 348 -15.50 -26.80 7.20
CA VAL A 348 -14.20 -26.87 6.51
C VAL A 348 -13.08 -26.28 7.36
N GLU A 349 -13.29 -25.12 8.00
CA GLU A 349 -12.30 -24.50 8.89
C GLU A 349 -11.94 -25.43 10.05
N ALA A 350 -12.94 -26.06 10.68
CA ALA A 350 -12.74 -27.00 11.77
C ALA A 350 -11.99 -28.26 11.31
N SER A 351 -12.37 -28.83 10.16
CA SER A 351 -11.77 -30.05 9.61
C SER A 351 -10.30 -29.83 9.22
N LEU A 352 -10.00 -28.74 8.49
CA LEU A 352 -8.62 -28.37 8.14
C LEU A 352 -7.76 -28.09 9.37
N THR A 353 -8.31 -27.40 10.39
CA THR A 353 -7.59 -27.16 11.64
C THR A 353 -7.22 -28.48 12.32
N LYS A 354 -8.21 -29.36 12.52
CA LYS A 354 -7.98 -30.67 13.15
C LYS A 354 -6.97 -31.49 12.37
N PHE A 355 -7.05 -31.47 11.04
CA PHE A 355 -6.14 -32.22 10.20
C PHE A 355 -4.71 -31.67 10.28
N TRP A 356 -4.52 -30.35 10.24
CA TRP A 356 -3.21 -29.71 10.44
C TRP A 356 -2.57 -30.13 11.77
N ASP A 357 -3.33 -30.06 12.88
CA ASP A 357 -2.83 -30.46 14.18
C ASP A 357 -2.50 -31.97 14.25
N LYS A 358 -3.31 -32.80 13.57
CA LYS A 358 -3.10 -34.25 13.49
C LYS A 358 -1.83 -34.59 12.73
N VAL A 359 -1.61 -34.01 11.54
CA VAL A 359 -0.43 -34.33 10.72
C VAL A 359 0.87 -33.83 11.36
N ASN A 360 0.85 -32.68 12.04
CA ASN A 360 2.03 -32.15 12.74
C ASN A 360 2.41 -32.92 14.01
N LYS A 361 1.51 -33.76 14.54
CA LYS A 361 1.82 -34.67 15.66
C LYS A 361 2.40 -36.01 15.20
N THR A 362 2.49 -36.25 13.89
CA THR A 362 3.11 -37.46 13.34
C THR A 362 4.64 -37.34 13.30
N GLN A 363 5.33 -38.47 13.11
CA GLN A 363 6.78 -38.50 12.86
C GLN A 363 7.12 -38.46 11.36
N LEU A 364 6.17 -38.05 10.51
CA LEU A 364 6.41 -37.96 9.08
C LEU A 364 7.34 -36.79 8.75
N ASP A 365 8.10 -36.93 7.66
CA ASP A 365 8.89 -35.81 7.14
C ASP A 365 7.97 -34.63 6.79
N GLN A 366 8.47 -33.42 7.03
CA GLN A 366 7.73 -32.18 6.82
C GLN A 366 7.21 -32.03 5.38
N ALA A 367 7.95 -32.50 4.38
CA ALA A 367 7.51 -32.50 2.98
C ALA A 367 6.27 -33.38 2.78
N VAL A 368 6.22 -34.55 3.43
CA VAL A 368 5.07 -35.46 3.40
C VAL A 368 3.87 -34.81 4.10
N ILE A 369 4.09 -34.20 5.27
CA ILE A 369 3.05 -33.45 5.99
C ILE A 369 2.44 -32.35 5.10
N TYR A 370 3.30 -31.57 4.42
CA TYR A 370 2.85 -30.51 3.52
C TYR A 370 2.09 -31.06 2.31
N LYS A 371 2.54 -32.15 1.68
CA LYS A 371 1.81 -32.80 0.58
C LYS A 371 0.41 -33.27 1.02
N LEU A 372 0.30 -33.91 2.18
CA LEU A 372 -0.98 -34.39 2.73
C LEU A 372 -1.95 -33.24 3.01
N PHE A 373 -1.47 -32.21 3.72
CA PHE A 373 -2.27 -31.04 4.05
C PHE A 373 -2.67 -30.25 2.80
N GLY A 374 -1.74 -30.06 1.85
CA GLY A 374 -1.97 -29.37 0.59
C GLY A 374 -3.05 -30.03 -0.26
N ARG A 375 -3.05 -31.37 -0.38
CA ARG A 375 -4.12 -32.10 -1.07
C ARG A 375 -5.49 -31.85 -0.42
N SER A 376 -5.54 -31.82 0.91
CA SER A 376 -6.75 -31.51 1.66
C SER A 376 -7.24 -30.09 1.41
N CYS A 377 -6.34 -29.11 1.49
CA CYS A 377 -6.63 -27.72 1.17
C CYS A 377 -7.24 -27.56 -0.22
N CYS A 378 -6.64 -28.16 -1.26
CA CYS A 378 -7.16 -28.08 -2.62
C CYS A 378 -8.56 -28.70 -2.73
N ARG A 379 -8.79 -29.88 -2.14
CA ARG A 379 -10.10 -30.54 -2.16
C ARG A 379 -11.19 -29.68 -1.51
N TYR A 380 -10.94 -29.16 -0.32
CA TYR A 380 -11.90 -28.33 0.39
C TYR A 380 -12.15 -26.97 -0.28
N ALA A 381 -11.09 -26.33 -0.78
CA ALA A 381 -11.23 -25.07 -1.53
C ALA A 381 -12.10 -25.25 -2.78
N LEU A 382 -11.87 -26.31 -3.54
CA LEU A 382 -12.69 -26.63 -4.71
C LEU A 382 -14.12 -27.00 -4.34
N HIS A 383 -14.32 -27.71 -3.22
CA HIS A 383 -15.65 -28.03 -2.72
C HIS A 383 -16.44 -26.80 -2.26
N LEU A 384 -15.78 -25.82 -1.64
CA LEU A 384 -16.41 -24.54 -1.28
C LEU A 384 -16.81 -23.75 -2.53
N CYS A 385 -15.96 -23.75 -3.56
CA CYS A 385 -16.20 -23.00 -4.79
C CYS A 385 -17.04 -23.75 -5.85
N ASN A 386 -17.51 -24.98 -5.57
CA ASN A 386 -18.19 -25.86 -6.53
C ASN A 386 -17.37 -26.09 -7.82
N LYS A 387 -16.06 -26.35 -7.66
CA LYS A 387 -15.09 -26.53 -8.75
C LYS A 387 -14.37 -27.89 -8.68
N GLU A 388 -14.98 -28.89 -8.07
CA GLU A 388 -14.40 -30.22 -7.85
C GLU A 388 -14.03 -30.94 -9.15
N LYS A 389 -14.75 -30.67 -10.25
CA LYS A 389 -14.43 -31.18 -11.59
C LYS A 389 -13.09 -30.66 -12.13
N GLN A 390 -12.61 -29.53 -11.61
CA GLN A 390 -11.29 -28.98 -11.93
C GLN A 390 -10.19 -29.53 -11.00
N SER A 391 -10.53 -30.43 -10.07
CA SER A 391 -9.52 -31.15 -9.27
C SER A 391 -8.85 -32.24 -10.10
N LYS A 392 -7.63 -32.62 -9.73
CA LYS A 392 -6.93 -33.79 -10.29
C LYS A 392 -7.67 -35.11 -10.00
N ASP A 393 -8.55 -35.13 -9.00
CA ASP A 393 -9.38 -36.29 -8.65
C ASP A 393 -10.66 -36.39 -9.54
N GLY A 394 -11.04 -35.32 -10.25
CA GLY A 394 -12.08 -35.29 -11.28
C GLY A 394 -13.53 -35.57 -10.85
N LYS A 395 -13.81 -35.75 -9.55
CA LYS A 395 -15.13 -36.17 -9.04
C LYS A 395 -15.66 -35.20 -7.99
N GLU A 396 -16.96 -34.91 -8.04
CA GLU A 396 -17.70 -34.24 -6.96
C GLU A 396 -17.71 -35.16 -5.73
N LYS A 397 -17.49 -34.58 -4.55
CA LYS A 397 -17.36 -35.33 -3.29
C LYS A 397 -18.14 -34.63 -2.17
N THR A 398 -18.69 -35.40 -1.25
CA THR A 398 -19.31 -34.88 -0.02
C THR A 398 -18.26 -34.53 1.03
N MET A 399 -18.65 -33.78 2.08
CA MET A 399 -17.75 -33.47 3.20
C MET A 399 -17.20 -34.76 3.85
N ASP A 400 -18.04 -35.76 4.07
CA ASP A 400 -17.63 -37.04 4.68
C ASP A 400 -16.62 -37.79 3.79
N GLU A 401 -16.84 -37.80 2.47
CA GLU A 401 -15.90 -38.40 1.51
C GLU A 401 -14.54 -37.69 1.50
N LEU A 402 -14.53 -36.37 1.70
CA LEU A 402 -13.29 -35.62 1.84
C LEU A 402 -12.55 -36.02 3.11
N GLU A 403 -13.23 -36.12 4.26
CA GLU A 403 -12.62 -36.54 5.53
C GLU A 403 -12.09 -37.99 5.50
N MET A 404 -12.80 -38.89 4.81
CA MET A 404 -12.32 -40.26 4.58
C MET A 404 -11.02 -40.25 3.77
N LEU A 405 -10.97 -39.50 2.66
CA LEU A 405 -9.76 -39.42 1.84
C LEU A 405 -8.57 -38.81 2.59
N GLN A 406 -8.81 -37.84 3.47
CA GLN A 406 -7.76 -37.30 4.34
C GLN A 406 -7.19 -38.37 5.28
N SER A 407 -8.08 -39.19 5.83
CA SER A 407 -7.71 -40.28 6.74
C SER A 407 -6.95 -41.40 6.01
N ASP A 408 -7.40 -41.76 4.81
CA ASP A 408 -6.76 -42.75 3.96
C ASP A 408 -5.37 -42.31 3.49
N ASP A 409 -5.25 -41.07 2.98
CA ASP A 409 -3.97 -40.50 2.56
C ASP A 409 -2.97 -40.48 3.73
N LEU A 410 -3.43 -40.15 4.94
CA LEU A 410 -2.59 -40.17 6.15
C LEU A 410 -2.18 -41.59 6.54
N ALA A 411 -3.11 -42.55 6.53
CA ALA A 411 -2.83 -43.95 6.87
C ALA A 411 -1.81 -44.59 5.90
N GLN A 412 -1.92 -44.29 4.61
CA GLN A 412 -0.95 -44.70 3.61
C GLN A 412 0.44 -44.11 3.91
N ALA A 413 0.52 -42.82 4.22
CA ALA A 413 1.79 -42.17 4.53
C ALA A 413 2.46 -42.69 5.82
N THR A 414 1.70 -42.93 6.90
CA THR A 414 2.26 -43.48 8.15
C THR A 414 2.71 -44.92 8.01
N SER A 415 2.05 -45.74 7.19
CA SER A 415 2.51 -47.09 6.90
C SER A 415 3.86 -47.10 6.17
N ALA A 416 4.16 -46.07 5.37
CA ALA A 416 5.44 -45.90 4.69
C ALA A 416 6.52 -45.23 5.56
N GLY A 417 6.15 -44.47 6.59
CA GLY A 417 7.04 -43.59 7.36
C GLY A 417 7.66 -44.18 8.63
N ALA A 418 7.33 -45.40 9.04
CA ALA A 418 7.77 -46.01 10.31
C ALA A 418 9.29 -46.31 10.44
N ALA A 419 10.13 -45.79 9.55
CA ALA A 419 11.56 -46.12 9.45
C ALA A 419 12.54 -45.04 9.96
N ALA A 420 12.13 -43.83 10.37
CA ALA A 420 13.13 -42.78 10.71
C ALA A 420 12.71 -41.69 11.72
N SER A 421 13.01 -41.95 13.00
CA SER A 421 13.57 -41.03 14.02
C SER A 421 12.79 -39.84 14.65
N THR A 422 13.21 -39.54 15.88
CA THR A 422 12.60 -38.82 17.02
C THR A 422 13.02 -37.33 17.21
N SER A 423 12.18 -36.59 17.94
CA SER A 423 12.03 -35.12 18.11
C SER A 423 12.79 -34.42 19.26
N LYS A 424 12.80 -33.06 19.26
CA LYS A 424 13.03 -32.12 20.39
C LYS A 424 11.82 -31.18 20.61
N PRO A 425 11.62 -30.54 21.80
CA PRO A 425 10.54 -29.56 22.03
C PRO A 425 10.99 -28.12 22.44
N SER A 426 9.99 -27.23 22.56
CA SER A 426 9.99 -25.75 22.69
C SER A 426 9.32 -25.25 24.00
N GLY A 427 9.31 -23.92 24.26
CA GLY A 427 8.60 -23.26 25.38
C GLY A 427 8.21 -21.79 25.12
N SER A 428 7.13 -21.32 25.77
CA SER A 428 6.27 -20.15 25.44
C SER A 428 6.20 -19.04 26.53
N GLY A 429 5.75 -17.82 26.18
CA GLY A 429 5.30 -16.78 27.14
C GLY A 429 4.64 -15.52 26.52
N THR A 430 3.45 -15.17 27.03
CA THR A 430 2.49 -14.04 26.79
C THR A 430 2.96 -12.66 27.33
N GLN A 431 2.35 -11.48 27.11
CA GLN A 431 1.58 -10.77 26.05
C GLN A 431 1.34 -9.34 26.61
N ASP A 432 1.55 -8.26 25.84
CA ASP A 432 0.63 -7.10 25.81
C ASP A 432 0.93 -6.12 24.65
N SER A 433 -0.12 -5.43 24.22
CA SER A 433 -0.36 -4.79 22.91
C SER A 433 0.64 -3.76 22.32
N LYS A 434 1.11 -4.05 21.08
CA LYS A 434 1.32 -3.20 19.86
C LYS A 434 1.82 -4.12 18.71
N GLU A 435 1.30 -3.94 17.49
CA GLU A 435 1.45 -4.79 16.27
C GLU A 435 2.04 -6.20 16.46
N VAL A 436 1.19 -7.19 16.69
CA VAL A 436 1.59 -8.57 17.03
C VAL A 436 1.41 -9.51 15.84
N ALA A 437 2.29 -10.51 15.70
CA ALA A 437 2.09 -11.65 14.81
C ALA A 437 0.91 -12.49 15.33
N PHE A 438 -0.14 -12.70 14.53
CA PHE A 438 -1.29 -13.45 15.03
C PHE A 438 -1.00 -14.95 15.03
N GLU A 439 -1.09 -15.56 16.21
CA GLU A 439 -1.19 -17.00 16.30
C GLU A 439 -2.55 -17.45 15.74
N LEU A 440 -2.57 -18.64 15.14
CA LEU A 440 -3.74 -19.17 14.45
C LEU A 440 -4.99 -19.30 15.37
N GLN A 441 -4.77 -19.42 16.69
CA GLN A 441 -5.82 -19.45 17.71
C GLN A 441 -6.40 -18.07 18.04
N GLN A 442 -5.60 -17.00 17.95
CA GLN A 442 -6.07 -15.63 18.21
C GLN A 442 -7.05 -15.16 17.12
N ALA A 443 -6.85 -15.60 15.88
CA ALA A 443 -7.75 -15.35 14.74
C ALA A 443 -9.15 -15.98 14.89
N LYS A 444 -9.36 -16.81 15.92
CA LYS A 444 -10.62 -17.49 16.25
C LYS A 444 -11.31 -16.92 17.51
N ASN A 445 -10.75 -15.89 18.13
CA ASN A 445 -11.30 -15.29 19.34
C ASN A 445 -12.33 -14.18 18.98
N PRO A 446 -13.62 -14.33 19.35
CA PRO A 446 -14.65 -13.33 19.05
C PRO A 446 -14.41 -11.97 19.72
N MET A 447 -13.83 -11.95 20.92
CA MET A 447 -13.50 -10.71 21.63
C MET A 447 -12.41 -9.93 20.91
N PHE A 448 -11.40 -10.65 20.42
CA PHE A 448 -10.32 -10.05 19.63
C PHE A 448 -10.86 -9.37 18.36
N LEU A 449 -11.78 -10.04 17.65
CA LEU A 449 -12.42 -9.47 16.46
C LEU A 449 -13.32 -8.28 16.79
N ALA A 450 -14.10 -8.38 17.86
CA ALA A 450 -14.94 -7.28 18.32
C ALA A 450 -14.12 -6.05 18.70
N ALA A 451 -12.98 -6.22 19.39
CA ALA A 451 -12.06 -5.14 19.74
C ALA A 451 -11.48 -4.46 18.51
N GLN A 452 -11.10 -5.21 17.48
CA GLN A 452 -10.56 -4.66 16.23
C GLN A 452 -11.62 -3.91 15.42
N LEU A 453 -12.87 -4.40 15.40
CA LEU A 453 -13.97 -3.79 14.63
C LEU A 453 -14.55 -2.53 15.29
N LEU A 454 -14.59 -2.49 16.63
CA LEU A 454 -15.39 -1.52 17.37
C LEU A 454 -14.58 -0.64 18.35
N ASP A 455 -13.25 -0.82 18.43
CA ASP A 455 -12.36 -0.13 19.36
C ASP A 455 -12.90 -0.19 20.81
N LEU A 456 -12.96 -1.41 21.36
CA LEU A 456 -13.53 -1.68 22.69
C LEU A 456 -12.61 -1.16 23.81
N LYS A 457 -12.60 0.16 24.02
CA LYS A 457 -11.92 0.83 25.13
C LYS A 457 -12.92 1.38 26.14
N VAL A 458 -12.64 1.18 27.43
CA VAL A 458 -13.44 1.76 28.51
C VAL A 458 -13.54 3.28 28.31
N GLY A 459 -14.75 3.81 28.38
CA GLY A 459 -15.10 5.20 28.08
C GLY A 459 -15.62 5.44 26.66
N ASN A 460 -15.44 4.50 25.71
CA ASN A 460 -16.01 4.65 24.37
C ASN A 460 -17.53 4.48 24.37
N ASN A 461 -18.19 5.16 23.42
CA ASN A 461 -19.63 5.23 23.33
C ASN A 461 -20.18 4.36 22.19
N PHE A 462 -21.32 3.73 22.45
CA PHE A 462 -21.99 2.81 21.54
C PHE A 462 -23.48 3.09 21.47
N THR A 463 -24.08 2.80 20.32
CA THR A 463 -25.51 2.53 20.24
C THR A 463 -25.73 1.03 20.26
N VAL A 464 -26.83 0.61 20.88
CA VAL A 464 -27.22 -0.78 21.03
C VAL A 464 -28.38 -1.07 20.07
N LYS A 465 -28.30 -2.16 19.33
CA LYS A 465 -29.36 -2.65 18.44
C LYS A 465 -30.64 -2.87 19.24
N ASP A 466 -31.78 -2.51 18.66
CA ASP A 466 -33.11 -2.62 19.28
C ASP A 466 -33.32 -1.70 20.51
N GLN A 467 -32.38 -0.78 20.77
CA GLN A 467 -32.60 0.37 21.66
C GLN A 467 -32.88 1.65 20.87
N PRO A 468 -33.62 2.62 21.43
CA PRO A 468 -33.82 3.92 20.81
C PRO A 468 -32.50 4.59 20.41
N ALA A 469 -32.40 5.09 19.19
CA ALA A 469 -31.15 5.63 18.62
C ALA A 469 -30.57 6.84 19.39
N ASN A 470 -31.39 7.50 20.23
CA ASN A 470 -30.98 8.60 21.10
C ASN A 470 -30.35 8.14 22.42
N ARG A 471 -30.35 6.83 22.72
CA ARG A 471 -29.64 6.27 23.88
C ARG A 471 -28.21 5.93 23.52
N ILE A 472 -27.30 6.65 24.14
CA ILE A 472 -25.86 6.39 24.07
C ILE A 472 -25.47 5.59 25.29
N PHE A 473 -24.73 4.50 25.08
CA PHE A 473 -24.21 3.65 26.14
C PHE A 473 -22.68 3.78 26.18
N THR A 474 -22.13 3.99 27.37
CA THR A 474 -20.70 4.07 27.61
C THR A 474 -20.18 2.69 28.02
N LEU A 475 -19.12 2.23 27.39
CA LEU A 475 -18.41 1.01 27.79
C LEU A 475 -17.68 1.25 29.12
N VAL A 476 -18.00 0.46 30.14
CA VAL A 476 -17.43 0.64 31.50
C VAL A 476 -16.51 -0.49 31.93
N ALA A 477 -16.64 -1.67 31.34
CA ALA A 477 -15.76 -2.80 31.62
C ALA A 477 -15.59 -3.67 30.37
N VAL A 478 -14.37 -4.20 30.21
CA VAL A 478 -14.01 -5.19 29.19
C VAL A 478 -13.37 -6.37 29.93
N GLU A 479 -14.00 -7.52 29.86
CA GLU A 479 -13.51 -8.79 30.43
C GLU A 479 -13.10 -9.73 29.28
N ALA A 480 -12.56 -10.91 29.60
CA ALA A 480 -12.05 -11.85 28.58
C ALA A 480 -13.13 -12.34 27.60
N ASP A 481 -14.38 -12.48 28.06
CA ASP A 481 -15.48 -13.10 27.33
C ASP A 481 -16.72 -12.21 27.20
N LYS A 482 -16.75 -11.01 27.81
CA LYS A 482 -17.89 -10.09 27.77
C LYS A 482 -17.49 -8.62 27.93
N VAL A 483 -18.41 -7.74 27.58
CA VAL A 483 -18.32 -6.29 27.83
C VAL A 483 -19.55 -5.76 28.55
N THR A 484 -19.36 -4.71 29.35
CA THR A 484 -20.43 -4.07 30.13
C THR A 484 -20.60 -2.63 29.67
N LEU A 485 -21.82 -2.26 29.28
CA LEU A 485 -22.16 -0.90 28.87
C LEU A 485 -23.22 -0.28 29.76
N GLU A 486 -23.18 1.05 29.90
CA GLU A 486 -24.05 1.79 30.80
C GLU A 486 -24.65 3.03 30.12
N HIS A 487 -25.93 3.25 30.33
CA HIS A 487 -26.64 4.46 29.93
C HIS A 487 -27.20 5.17 31.16
N VAL A 488 -27.04 6.50 31.20
CA VAL A 488 -27.59 7.37 32.23
C VAL A 488 -28.63 8.31 31.61
N PRO A 489 -29.92 8.21 31.97
CA PRO A 489 -30.95 9.10 31.46
C PRO A 489 -30.67 10.57 31.79
N LEU A 490 -30.88 11.47 30.82
CA LEU A 490 -30.55 12.89 30.93
C LEU A 490 -31.23 13.60 32.13
N LEU A 491 -32.51 13.31 32.36
CA LEU A 491 -33.32 13.97 33.38
C LEU A 491 -33.41 13.18 34.70
N GLU A 492 -32.91 11.94 34.71
CA GLU A 492 -33.01 11.03 35.85
C GLU A 492 -31.67 10.31 36.05
N PRO A 493 -30.61 11.03 36.48
CA PRO A 493 -29.26 10.49 36.56
C PRO A 493 -29.10 9.31 37.54
N THR A 494 -30.08 9.11 38.42
CA THR A 494 -30.14 7.99 39.36
C THR A 494 -30.65 6.69 38.72
N LYS A 495 -31.29 6.73 37.54
CA LYS A 495 -31.86 5.56 36.85
C LYS A 495 -30.92 4.98 35.80
N LYS A 496 -29.76 4.53 36.25
CA LYS A 496 -28.74 3.92 35.41
C LYS A 496 -29.20 2.59 34.79
N ILE A 497 -28.97 2.40 33.49
CA ILE A 497 -29.25 1.17 32.75
C ILE A 497 -27.92 0.49 32.42
N THR A 498 -27.72 -0.75 32.87
CA THR A 498 -26.51 -1.55 32.58
C THR A 498 -26.85 -2.74 31.69
N MET A 499 -26.05 -2.97 30.65
CA MET A 499 -26.20 -4.09 29.70
C MET A 499 -24.87 -4.84 29.58
N ASN A 500 -24.94 -6.17 29.52
CA ASN A 500 -23.78 -7.04 29.30
C ASN A 500 -23.93 -7.74 27.95
N PHE A 501 -22.83 -7.85 27.19
CA PHE A 501 -22.79 -8.57 25.92
C PHE A 501 -21.64 -9.57 25.94
N LEU A 502 -21.93 -10.82 25.60
CA LEU A 502 -20.88 -11.83 25.41
C LEU A 502 -20.05 -11.49 24.17
N SER A 503 -18.80 -11.95 24.13
CA SER A 503 -17.84 -11.70 23.05
C SER A 503 -18.36 -12.05 21.65
N THR A 504 -19.23 -13.05 21.56
CA THR A 504 -19.91 -13.49 20.33
C THR A 504 -21.05 -12.57 19.88
N GLU A 505 -21.60 -11.74 20.77
CA GLU A 505 -22.78 -10.91 20.54
C GLU A 505 -22.43 -9.46 20.20
N ILE A 506 -21.24 -9.01 20.59
CA ILE A 506 -20.79 -7.62 20.51
C ILE A 506 -20.93 -7.07 19.08
N ALA A 507 -20.31 -7.72 18.09
CA ALA A 507 -20.30 -7.25 16.71
C ALA A 507 -21.69 -7.31 16.03
N ALA A 508 -22.65 -8.01 16.62
CA ALA A 508 -24.02 -8.08 16.13
C ALA A 508 -24.93 -7.00 16.73
N HIS A 509 -24.66 -6.57 17.97
CA HIS A 509 -25.56 -5.70 18.72
C HIS A 509 -25.00 -4.28 18.98
N LEU A 510 -23.69 -4.08 18.93
CA LEU A 510 -23.08 -2.78 19.19
C LEU A 510 -22.65 -2.06 17.91
N LYS A 511 -22.80 -0.74 17.91
CA LYS A 511 -22.27 0.15 16.88
C LYS A 511 -21.55 1.33 17.53
N ALA A 512 -20.28 1.53 17.19
CA ALA A 512 -19.47 2.63 17.71
C ALA A 512 -20.06 3.99 17.29
N THR A 513 -20.04 4.97 18.20
CA THR A 513 -20.53 6.33 17.94
C THR A 513 -19.62 7.39 18.56
N LYS A 514 -19.44 8.50 17.85
CA LYS A 514 -18.74 9.70 18.36
C LYS A 514 -19.66 10.61 19.18
N SER A 515 -20.97 10.35 19.18
CA SER A 515 -21.93 11.12 19.95
C SER A 515 -21.60 11.02 21.44
N LYS A 516 -21.59 12.16 22.11
CA LYS A 516 -21.44 12.23 23.56
C LYS A 516 -22.79 11.99 24.23
N MET A 517 -22.76 11.60 25.49
CA MET A 517 -23.95 11.57 26.34
C MET A 517 -24.67 12.93 26.29
N PRO A 518 -26.00 12.95 26.14
CA PRO A 518 -26.77 14.19 26.20
C PRO A 518 -26.45 14.98 27.49
N LYS A 519 -26.38 16.31 27.37
CA LYS A 519 -26.23 17.23 28.50
C LYS A 519 -27.19 18.40 28.32
N LEU A 520 -27.70 18.92 29.43
CA LEU A 520 -28.46 20.17 29.43
C LEU A 520 -27.50 21.35 29.30
N PHE A 521 -27.90 22.37 28.54
CA PHE A 521 -27.23 23.66 28.56
C PHE A 521 -27.46 24.34 29.91
N THR A 522 -26.45 25.05 30.39
CA THR A 522 -26.60 25.96 31.53
C THR A 522 -27.30 27.24 31.10
N ASN A 523 -27.92 27.95 32.03
CA ASN A 523 -28.55 29.26 31.75
C ASN A 523 -27.55 30.28 31.18
N ALA A 524 -26.29 30.26 31.64
CA ALA A 524 -25.24 31.11 31.09
C ALA A 524 -24.93 30.79 29.62
N GLN A 525 -24.88 29.50 29.25
CA GLN A 525 -24.70 29.09 27.86
C GLN A 525 -25.90 29.51 27.00
N LEU A 526 -27.13 29.34 27.50
CA LEU A 526 -28.34 29.75 26.77
C LEU A 526 -28.38 31.26 26.49
N GLN A 527 -27.93 32.08 27.44
CA GLN A 527 -27.87 33.54 27.25
C GLN A 527 -26.95 33.96 26.10
N LEU A 528 -25.82 33.27 25.90
CA LEU A 528 -24.88 33.53 24.80
C LEU A 528 -25.41 33.05 23.44
N MET A 529 -26.37 32.14 23.44
CA MET A 529 -26.96 31.57 22.22
C MET A 529 -28.23 32.31 21.77
N TRP A 530 -28.75 33.24 22.59
CA TRP A 530 -29.96 33.98 22.26
C TRP A 530 -29.66 35.07 21.21
N PRO A 531 -30.49 35.25 20.16
CA PRO A 531 -30.19 36.18 19.07
C PRO A 531 -29.89 37.62 19.50
N SER A 532 -30.46 38.08 20.62
CA SER A 532 -30.23 39.42 21.17
C SER A 532 -28.82 39.63 21.72
N ASN A 533 -28.13 38.55 22.08
CA ASN A 533 -26.83 38.56 22.75
C ASN A 533 -25.78 37.74 21.99
N SER A 534 -26.15 37.14 20.85
CA SER A 534 -25.25 36.30 20.07
C SER A 534 -24.37 37.17 19.18
N ASP A 535 -23.06 37.06 19.34
CA ASP A 535 -22.07 37.77 18.53
C ASP A 535 -22.32 37.69 17.00
N PRO A 536 -22.73 36.53 16.42
CA PRO A 536 -22.99 36.45 14.99
C PRO A 536 -24.14 37.35 14.50
N CYS A 537 -25.22 37.47 15.28
CA CYS A 537 -26.34 38.35 14.91
C CYS A 537 -25.96 39.83 15.03
N MET A 538 -25.13 40.19 16.01
CA MET A 538 -24.61 41.54 16.14
C MET A 538 -23.69 41.91 14.98
N GLU A 539 -22.78 41.01 14.58
CA GLU A 539 -21.88 41.21 13.44
C GLU A 539 -22.67 41.42 12.13
N GLU A 540 -23.70 40.62 11.87
CA GLU A 540 -24.55 40.80 10.69
C GLU A 540 -25.34 42.12 10.72
N THR A 541 -25.80 42.56 11.88
CA THR A 541 -26.46 43.87 12.04
C THR A 541 -25.52 45.03 11.69
N GLU A 542 -24.24 44.92 12.07
CA GLU A 542 -23.21 45.90 11.73
C GLU A 542 -22.89 45.90 10.22
N LYS A 543 -22.77 44.71 9.60
CA LYS A 543 -22.61 44.59 8.14
C LYS A 543 -23.78 45.17 7.37
N CYS A 544 -25.01 44.99 7.85
CA CYS A 544 -26.20 45.63 7.28
C CYS A 544 -26.08 47.16 7.28
N SER A 545 -25.63 47.73 8.39
CA SER A 545 -25.43 49.17 8.50
C SER A 545 -24.36 49.66 7.53
N LEU A 546 -23.24 48.95 7.44
CA LEU A 546 -22.17 49.25 6.49
C LEU A 546 -22.62 49.12 5.03
N PHE A 547 -23.41 48.10 4.70
CA PHE A 547 -23.95 47.89 3.35
C PHE A 547 -24.77 49.10 2.90
N VAL A 548 -25.66 49.60 3.77
CA VAL A 548 -26.46 50.80 3.49
C VAL A 548 -25.56 52.02 3.26
N VAL A 549 -24.58 52.24 4.15
CA VAL A 549 -23.67 53.39 4.06
C VAL A 549 -22.83 53.34 2.78
N LEU A 550 -22.31 52.16 2.40
CA LEU A 550 -21.50 52.00 1.18
C LEU A 550 -22.31 52.17 -0.10
N GLN A 551 -23.56 51.73 -0.12
CA GLN A 551 -24.43 51.93 -1.27
C GLN A 551 -24.74 53.41 -1.48
N GLU A 552 -24.95 54.18 -0.41
CA GLU A 552 -25.12 55.64 -0.48
C GLU A 552 -23.83 56.33 -0.94
N ALA A 553 -22.67 55.93 -0.39
CA ALA A 553 -21.38 56.43 -0.81
C ALA A 553 -21.11 56.17 -2.30
N TYR A 554 -21.41 54.96 -2.80
CA TYR A 554 -21.32 54.62 -4.22
C TYR A 554 -22.19 55.53 -5.08
N ASN A 555 -23.47 55.69 -4.71
CA ASN A 555 -24.41 56.51 -5.47
C ASN A 555 -24.03 58.01 -5.49
N PHE A 556 -23.28 58.49 -4.49
CA PHE A 556 -22.89 59.90 -4.39
C PHE A 556 -21.52 60.21 -5.02
N LEU A 557 -20.57 59.28 -4.95
CA LEU A 557 -19.17 59.52 -5.28
C LEU A 557 -18.73 58.87 -6.60
N ASP A 558 -19.30 57.73 -6.95
CA ASP A 558 -18.86 56.95 -8.12
C ASP A 558 -19.35 57.61 -9.42
N MET A 559 -18.76 57.18 -10.54
CA MET A 559 -19.14 57.63 -11.87
C MET A 559 -20.46 57.01 -12.32
N ASP A 560 -21.21 57.75 -13.14
CA ASP A 560 -22.46 57.26 -13.74
C ASP A 560 -22.25 56.59 -15.11
N GLU A 561 -23.29 55.96 -15.64
CA GLU A 561 -23.28 55.23 -16.91
C GLU A 561 -22.98 56.10 -18.15
N HIS A 562 -23.09 57.43 -18.05
CA HIS A 562 -22.78 58.37 -19.12
C HIS A 562 -21.32 58.84 -19.08
N GLU A 563 -20.55 58.44 -18.08
CA GLU A 563 -19.15 58.84 -17.89
C GLU A 563 -18.14 57.76 -18.30
N VAL A 564 -18.61 56.53 -18.50
CA VAL A 564 -17.77 55.37 -18.79
C VAL A 564 -18.21 54.57 -20.01
N MET A 565 -17.24 54.02 -20.72
CA MET A 565 -17.45 52.96 -21.72
C MET A 565 -16.89 51.65 -21.20
N VAL A 566 -17.63 50.55 -21.35
CA VAL A 566 -17.20 49.23 -20.89
C VAL A 566 -17.14 48.25 -22.05
N GLN A 567 -15.96 47.69 -22.27
CA GLN A 567 -15.76 46.56 -23.16
C GLN A 567 -16.01 45.27 -22.37
N SER A 568 -16.79 44.33 -22.92
CA SER A 568 -17.05 43.02 -22.29
C SER A 568 -16.08 41.92 -22.77
N THR A 569 -15.70 41.94 -24.05
CA THR A 569 -14.95 40.87 -24.75
C THR A 569 -13.72 41.45 -25.46
N PRO A 570 -12.53 40.80 -25.44
CA PRO A 570 -12.22 39.51 -24.81
C PRO A 570 -12.18 39.52 -23.28
N HIS A 571 -11.97 40.70 -22.68
CA HIS A 571 -11.98 40.90 -21.24
C HIS A 571 -12.64 42.23 -20.87
N ALA A 572 -13.22 42.26 -19.66
CA ALA A 572 -13.81 43.46 -19.08
C ALA A 572 -12.76 44.57 -18.90
N MET A 573 -12.98 45.71 -19.57
CA MET A 573 -12.15 46.92 -19.52
C MET A 573 -13.05 48.16 -19.47
N CYS A 574 -12.62 49.20 -18.77
CA CYS A 574 -13.35 50.45 -18.58
C CYS A 574 -12.56 51.61 -19.21
N PHE A 575 -13.24 52.54 -19.88
CA PHE A 575 -12.64 53.71 -20.52
C PHE A 575 -13.44 54.96 -20.17
N ALA A 576 -12.79 56.13 -20.13
CA ALA A 576 -13.48 57.40 -19.93
C ALA A 576 -14.31 57.79 -21.16
N GLN A 577 -15.55 58.21 -20.99
CA GLN A 577 -16.40 58.72 -22.09
C GLN A 577 -16.04 60.17 -22.49
N LYS A 578 -15.51 60.95 -21.54
CA LYS A 578 -15.22 62.40 -21.68
C LYS A 578 -13.93 62.77 -20.94
N ASP A 579 -13.43 63.98 -21.20
CA ASP A 579 -12.30 64.53 -20.45
C ASP A 579 -12.68 64.75 -18.97
N MET A 580 -11.84 64.30 -18.06
CA MET A 580 -12.05 64.37 -16.61
C MET A 580 -10.89 65.09 -15.92
N LYS A 581 -11.22 66.01 -15.01
CA LYS A 581 -10.22 66.75 -14.21
C LYS A 581 -9.55 65.84 -13.19
N LYS A 582 -8.42 66.28 -12.63
CA LYS A 582 -7.75 65.62 -11.51
C LYS A 582 -8.71 65.40 -10.32
N ASN A 583 -8.65 64.23 -9.68
CA ASN A 583 -9.47 63.77 -8.55
C ASN A 583 -10.99 63.69 -8.84
N TYR A 584 -11.39 63.72 -10.12
CA TYR A 584 -12.79 63.61 -10.50
C TYR A 584 -13.33 62.20 -10.28
N ILE A 585 -12.53 61.18 -10.63
CA ILE A 585 -12.92 59.78 -10.53
C ILE A 585 -12.80 59.34 -9.06
N GLN A 586 -13.85 58.76 -8.49
CA GLN A 586 -13.85 58.22 -7.13
C GLN A 586 -14.60 56.88 -7.09
N LEU A 587 -13.98 55.83 -7.63
CA LEU A 587 -14.63 54.52 -7.72
C LEU A 587 -14.74 53.87 -6.35
N VAL A 588 -15.95 53.51 -5.94
CA VAL A 588 -16.26 52.96 -4.62
C VAL A 588 -16.38 51.44 -4.71
N PRO A 589 -15.69 50.66 -3.87
CA PRO A 589 -15.88 49.21 -3.79
C PRO A 589 -17.25 48.87 -3.19
N CYS A 590 -18.24 48.65 -4.06
CA CYS A 590 -19.62 48.38 -3.63
C CYS A 590 -19.95 46.87 -3.66
N PRO A 591 -20.48 46.29 -2.56
CA PRO A 591 -20.89 44.88 -2.51
C PRO A 591 -22.25 44.64 -3.20
N GLU A 592 -22.43 43.48 -3.85
CA GLU A 592 -23.75 43.03 -4.32
C GLU A 592 -24.65 42.53 -3.18
N ARG A 593 -24.06 41.89 -2.16
CA ARG A 593 -24.78 41.22 -1.07
C ARG A 593 -24.01 41.37 0.25
N LEU A 594 -24.69 41.20 1.38
CA LEU A 594 -24.07 41.25 2.72
C LEU A 594 -22.90 40.28 2.89
N GLN A 595 -23.01 39.07 2.33
CA GLN A 595 -21.93 38.07 2.32
C GLN A 595 -20.64 38.56 1.66
N ASN A 596 -20.70 39.62 0.85
CA ASN A 596 -19.52 40.21 0.22
C ASN A 596 -18.73 41.12 1.16
N ILE A 597 -19.25 41.43 2.34
CA ILE A 597 -18.59 42.22 3.39
C ILE A 597 -17.99 41.24 4.42
N VAL A 598 -16.66 41.18 4.49
CA VAL A 598 -15.94 40.26 5.37
C VAL A 598 -14.98 40.99 6.31
N THR A 599 -14.82 40.48 7.52
CA THR A 599 -13.90 41.05 8.53
C THR A 599 -12.47 40.52 8.40
N LYS A 600 -12.30 39.37 7.73
CA LYS A 600 -10.98 38.78 7.45
C LYS A 600 -10.54 39.15 6.04
N LYS A 601 -9.27 39.56 5.89
CA LYS A 601 -8.68 39.89 4.60
C LYS A 601 -8.80 38.70 3.64
N PRO A 602 -9.46 38.86 2.48
CA PRO A 602 -9.69 37.74 1.58
C PRO A 602 -8.40 37.39 0.82
N PRO A 603 -8.21 36.11 0.42
CA PRO A 603 -7.02 35.67 -0.31
C PRO A 603 -7.02 36.05 -1.80
N VAL A 604 -8.01 36.84 -2.25
CA VAL A 604 -8.15 37.28 -3.65
C VAL A 604 -7.26 38.48 -3.93
N LYS A 605 -6.84 38.65 -5.19
CA LYS A 605 -5.98 39.77 -5.59
C LYS A 605 -6.69 41.13 -5.57
N ILE A 606 -7.99 41.17 -5.82
CA ILE A 606 -8.79 42.39 -5.90
C ILE A 606 -9.87 42.35 -4.83
N PHE A 607 -9.84 43.30 -3.90
CA PHE A 607 -10.85 43.53 -2.87
C PHE A 607 -10.87 45.02 -2.50
N GLY A 608 -12.02 45.50 -2.02
CA GLY A 608 -12.17 46.81 -1.43
C GLY A 608 -11.79 46.81 0.05
N GLU A 609 -11.35 47.95 0.56
CA GLU A 609 -10.96 48.11 1.96
C GLU A 609 -11.70 49.32 2.54
N VAL A 610 -12.43 49.11 3.64
CA VAL A 610 -13.24 50.16 4.27
C VAL A 610 -13.10 50.08 5.79
N THR A 611 -13.17 51.20 6.48
CA THR A 611 -13.20 51.27 7.94
C THR A 611 -14.50 51.92 8.39
N PHE A 612 -15.25 51.23 9.24
CA PHE A 612 -16.54 51.67 9.77
C PHE A 612 -16.61 51.30 11.25
N GLN A 613 -17.05 52.24 12.10
CA GLN A 613 -17.13 52.04 13.56
C GLN A 613 -15.83 51.47 14.18
N MET A 614 -14.68 52.00 13.75
CA MET A 614 -13.32 51.56 14.16
C MET A 614 -12.92 50.13 13.77
N LYS A 615 -13.73 49.44 12.94
CA LYS A 615 -13.40 48.12 12.40
C LYS A 615 -13.11 48.19 10.91
N THR A 616 -12.13 47.42 10.46
CA THR A 616 -11.81 47.26 9.04
C THR A 616 -12.61 46.11 8.45
N TYR A 617 -13.27 46.39 7.34
CA TYR A 617 -14.00 45.43 6.52
C TYR A 617 -13.38 45.37 5.12
N TYR A 618 -13.48 44.21 4.51
CA TYR A 618 -13.05 43.96 3.15
C TYR A 618 -14.28 43.64 2.29
N ILE A 619 -14.35 44.30 1.14
CA ILE A 619 -15.43 44.13 0.18
C ILE A 619 -14.94 43.22 -0.93
N THR A 620 -15.63 42.11 -1.14
CA THR A 620 -15.31 41.16 -2.21
C THR A 620 -16.10 41.47 -3.48
N PRO A 621 -15.54 41.17 -4.66
CA PRO A 621 -16.20 41.47 -5.93
C PRO A 621 -17.58 40.82 -6.08
N SER A 622 -18.49 41.52 -6.76
CA SER A 622 -19.79 41.01 -7.20
C SER A 622 -19.65 39.87 -8.22
N LYS A 623 -20.74 39.13 -8.47
CA LYS A 623 -20.75 38.16 -9.57
C LYS A 623 -20.53 38.89 -10.91
N ALA A 624 -19.72 38.29 -11.78
CA ALA A 624 -19.49 38.83 -13.12
C ALA A 624 -20.82 38.96 -13.89
N VAL A 625 -21.01 40.10 -14.55
CA VAL A 625 -22.18 40.39 -15.37
C VAL A 625 -22.27 39.39 -16.51
N LYS A 626 -23.43 38.74 -16.67
CA LYS A 626 -23.71 37.79 -17.74
C LYS A 626 -25.08 38.07 -18.35
N TRP A 627 -25.18 37.95 -19.67
CA TRP A 627 -26.46 38.00 -20.35
C TRP A 627 -27.17 36.65 -20.17
N ASP A 628 -28.36 36.66 -19.58
CA ASP A 628 -29.25 35.49 -19.56
C ASP A 628 -30.13 35.53 -20.81
N GLU A 629 -29.81 34.68 -21.79
CA GLU A 629 -30.56 34.57 -23.05
C GLU A 629 -32.03 34.16 -22.86
N THR A 630 -32.32 33.42 -21.78
CA THR A 630 -33.66 32.88 -21.51
C THR A 630 -34.57 33.96 -20.92
N LYS A 631 -34.04 34.77 -20.00
CA LYS A 631 -34.79 35.84 -19.33
C LYS A 631 -34.66 37.19 -20.02
N GLN A 632 -33.76 37.33 -21.00
CA GLN A 632 -33.39 38.59 -21.65
C GLN A 632 -33.01 39.71 -20.67
N VAL A 633 -32.28 39.33 -19.61
CA VAL A 633 -31.78 40.27 -18.58
C VAL A 633 -30.31 40.00 -18.30
N TYR A 634 -29.61 41.00 -17.78
CA TYR A 634 -28.28 40.80 -17.20
C TYR A 634 -28.39 40.24 -15.79
N GLU A 635 -27.66 39.15 -15.51
CA GLU A 635 -27.41 38.65 -14.16
C GLU A 635 -26.11 39.23 -13.60
N GLY A 636 -26.13 39.69 -12.35
CA GLY A 636 -24.99 40.33 -11.68
C GLY A 636 -25.03 41.86 -11.80
N THR A 637 -24.08 42.52 -11.14
CA THR A 637 -23.95 43.99 -11.16
C THR A 637 -22.58 44.40 -11.65
N MET A 638 -22.53 45.48 -12.43
CA MET A 638 -21.27 46.12 -12.81
C MET A 638 -20.96 47.20 -11.77
N CYS A 639 -19.77 47.12 -11.17
CA CYS A 639 -19.23 48.19 -10.34
C CYS A 639 -17.83 48.53 -10.90
N PRO A 640 -17.60 49.77 -11.38
CA PRO A 640 -16.37 50.14 -12.09
C PRO A 640 -15.10 49.86 -11.29
N PHE A 641 -15.15 50.00 -9.96
CA PHE A 641 -14.03 49.70 -9.06
C PHE A 641 -13.40 48.33 -9.36
N TRP A 642 -14.22 47.28 -9.57
CA TRP A 642 -13.70 45.92 -9.78
C TRP A 642 -12.99 45.74 -11.12
N ILE A 643 -13.44 46.44 -12.17
CA ILE A 643 -12.84 46.38 -13.50
C ILE A 643 -11.53 47.17 -13.51
N CYS A 644 -11.56 48.37 -12.93
CA CYS A 644 -10.46 49.32 -12.89
C CYS A 644 -9.36 48.94 -11.90
N SER A 645 -9.61 48.03 -10.95
CA SER A 645 -8.62 47.54 -9.98
C SER A 645 -7.54 46.63 -10.58
N LYS A 646 -7.62 46.31 -11.88
CA LYS A 646 -6.58 45.56 -12.58
C LYS A 646 -5.37 46.46 -12.82
N GLU A 647 -4.19 45.96 -12.46
CA GLU A 647 -2.92 46.66 -12.65
C GLU A 647 -2.54 46.75 -14.14
N ASP A 648 -2.10 47.93 -14.56
CA ASP A 648 -1.59 48.23 -15.88
C ASP A 648 -0.38 49.17 -15.78
N GLU A 649 0.64 48.98 -16.62
CA GLU A 649 1.84 49.83 -16.63
C GLU A 649 1.50 51.27 -17.01
N GLU A 650 0.48 51.47 -17.85
CA GLU A 650 -0.04 52.78 -18.25
C GLU A 650 -1.25 53.20 -17.41
N GLY A 651 -1.50 52.55 -16.26
CA GLY A 651 -2.66 52.81 -15.42
C GLY A 651 -2.74 54.25 -14.91
N LEU A 652 -3.95 54.80 -14.94
CA LEU A 652 -4.26 56.20 -14.63
C LEU A 652 -4.85 56.42 -13.23
N LEU A 653 -5.13 55.33 -12.51
CA LEU A 653 -5.77 55.36 -11.20
C LEU A 653 -4.81 54.93 -10.08
N GLU A 654 -5.04 55.45 -8.88
CA GLU A 654 -4.36 55.07 -7.64
C GLU A 654 -5.37 54.90 -6.49
N PHE A 655 -4.97 54.17 -5.44
CA PHE A 655 -5.78 54.06 -4.24
C PHE A 655 -5.67 55.30 -3.36
N LYS A 656 -6.81 55.82 -2.91
CA LYS A 656 -6.89 56.95 -1.97
C LYS A 656 -7.98 56.71 -0.93
N TRP A 657 -7.70 57.09 0.31
CA TRP A 657 -8.69 57.08 1.38
C TRP A 657 -9.56 58.33 1.30
N ILE A 658 -10.88 58.13 1.38
CA ILE A 658 -11.88 59.20 1.50
C ILE A 658 -12.83 58.87 2.65
N THR A 659 -13.43 59.89 3.25
CA THR A 659 -14.44 59.75 4.29
C THR A 659 -15.80 60.14 3.74
N HIS A 660 -16.80 59.29 3.94
CA HIS A 660 -18.20 59.57 3.61
C HIS A 660 -19.02 59.55 4.92
N SER A 661 -19.69 60.66 5.20
CA SER A 661 -20.49 60.81 6.42
C SER A 661 -21.93 60.39 6.23
N HIS A 662 -22.45 59.58 7.15
CA HIS A 662 -23.81 59.06 7.12
C HIS A 662 -24.39 58.91 8.52
N LYS A 663 -25.73 58.94 8.65
CA LYS A 663 -26.44 58.87 9.95
C LYS A 663 -26.19 57.59 10.74
N LEU A 664 -25.77 56.50 10.09
CA LEU A 664 -25.41 55.22 10.74
C LEU A 664 -23.94 55.16 11.18
N GLY A 665 -23.15 56.18 10.87
CA GLY A 665 -21.72 56.29 11.15
C GLY A 665 -20.92 56.68 9.90
N ASP A 666 -19.77 57.34 10.12
CA ASP A 666 -18.84 57.67 9.05
C ASP A 666 -18.13 56.41 8.54
N VAL A 667 -17.97 56.31 7.22
CA VAL A 667 -17.18 55.25 6.58
C VAL A 667 -15.95 55.86 5.93
N ASN A 668 -14.79 55.28 6.21
CA ASN A 668 -13.55 55.57 5.48
C ASN A 668 -13.39 54.52 4.39
N ILE A 669 -13.30 54.94 3.13
CA ILE A 669 -13.31 54.05 1.96
C ILE A 669 -12.00 54.24 1.20
N LYS A 670 -11.36 53.13 0.83
CA LYS A 670 -10.22 53.13 -0.08
C LYS A 670 -10.70 53.05 -1.53
N VAL A 671 -10.88 54.21 -2.15
CA VAL A 671 -11.37 54.35 -3.54
C VAL A 671 -10.24 54.32 -4.56
N LEU A 672 -10.59 54.09 -5.82
CA LEU A 672 -9.69 54.39 -6.95
C LEU A 672 -9.96 55.80 -7.46
N THR A 673 -8.90 56.58 -7.65
CA THR A 673 -9.00 57.96 -8.13
C THR A 673 -7.89 58.32 -9.10
N ASN A 674 -8.12 59.33 -9.94
CA ASN A 674 -7.14 59.84 -10.89
C ASN A 674 -6.34 61.01 -10.30
N ASN A 675 -5.01 60.88 -10.29
CA ASN A 675 -4.12 61.94 -9.75
C ASN A 675 -3.69 62.97 -10.81
N SER A 676 -4.07 62.75 -12.07
CA SER A 676 -3.87 63.64 -13.22
C SER A 676 -5.15 63.72 -14.06
N PRO A 677 -5.36 64.76 -14.88
CA PRO A 677 -6.45 64.80 -15.85
C PRO A 677 -6.46 63.55 -16.75
N VAL A 678 -7.64 63.04 -17.07
CA VAL A 678 -7.84 61.88 -17.95
C VAL A 678 -8.54 62.36 -19.21
N SER A 679 -7.98 62.06 -20.38
CA SER A 679 -8.62 62.40 -21.65
C SER A 679 -9.72 61.39 -22.01
N ALA A 680 -10.67 61.82 -22.83
CA ALA A 680 -11.70 60.95 -23.39
C ALA A 680 -11.06 59.72 -24.06
N HIS A 681 -11.72 58.58 -23.90
CA HIS A 681 -11.36 57.27 -24.42
C HIS A 681 -10.09 56.63 -23.83
N CYS A 682 -9.43 57.27 -22.86
CA CYS A 682 -8.35 56.62 -22.11
C CYS A 682 -8.87 55.45 -21.27
N GLN A 683 -8.09 54.37 -21.19
CA GLN A 683 -8.37 53.22 -20.35
C GLN A 683 -8.22 53.59 -18.86
N LEU A 684 -9.20 53.16 -18.07
CA LEU A 684 -9.21 53.31 -16.62
C LEU A 684 -8.72 52.02 -15.96
N SER A 685 -7.49 52.05 -15.46
CA SER A 685 -6.84 50.94 -14.76
C SER A 685 -5.96 51.44 -13.63
N LEU A 686 -5.73 50.58 -12.63
CA LEU A 686 -4.85 50.83 -11.51
C LEU A 686 -3.40 50.87 -12.02
N LYS A 687 -2.66 51.90 -11.63
CA LYS A 687 -1.25 52.01 -11.97
C LYS A 687 -0.44 50.88 -11.31
N ALA A 688 0.22 50.06 -12.11
CA ALA A 688 1.10 49.01 -11.61
C ALA A 688 2.27 49.62 -10.81
N PRO A 689 2.71 48.98 -9.72
CA PRO A 689 3.92 49.41 -9.02
C PRO A 689 5.13 49.33 -9.97
N PRO A 690 6.14 50.21 -9.82
CA PRO A 690 7.36 50.13 -10.62
C PRO A 690 7.97 48.73 -10.49
N LYS A 691 8.25 48.06 -11.62
CA LYS A 691 9.01 46.81 -11.60
C LYS A 691 10.41 47.13 -11.08
N ASP A 692 10.76 46.62 -9.90
CA ASP A 692 12.12 46.64 -9.41
C ASP A 692 13.02 46.02 -10.50
N LYS A 693 13.94 46.83 -11.04
CA LYS A 693 15.02 46.31 -11.88
C LYS A 693 15.89 45.45 -10.97
N ASP A 694 15.90 44.14 -11.22
CA ASP A 694 16.76 43.19 -10.52
C ASP A 694 18.23 43.68 -10.56
N PRO A 695 18.90 43.94 -9.43
CA PRO A 695 20.28 44.44 -9.40
C PRO A 695 21.33 43.44 -9.89
N MET A 696 20.96 42.22 -10.28
CA MET A 696 21.89 41.25 -10.88
C MET A 696 21.26 40.58 -12.09
N GLY A 697 21.75 40.94 -13.28
CA GLY A 697 21.28 40.42 -14.56
C GLY A 697 21.41 38.90 -14.69
N HIS A 698 20.34 38.18 -14.36
CA HIS A 698 20.14 36.81 -14.80
C HIS A 698 18.93 36.70 -15.74
N PRO A 699 19.07 36.07 -16.90
CA PRO A 699 17.98 35.94 -17.86
C PRO A 699 16.92 34.95 -17.34
N LEU A 700 15.69 35.44 -17.21
CA LEU A 700 14.51 34.63 -16.94
C LEU A 700 14.33 33.56 -18.03
N LYS A 701 14.34 32.29 -17.60
CA LYS A 701 14.04 31.13 -18.45
C LYS A 701 12.69 31.32 -19.13
N LYS A 702 12.70 31.36 -20.47
CA LYS A 702 11.49 31.28 -21.29
C LYS A 702 10.75 29.97 -20.98
N HIS A 703 9.54 30.08 -20.45
CA HIS A 703 8.56 29.01 -20.55
C HIS A 703 8.26 28.79 -22.04
N LYS A 704 8.77 27.70 -22.62
CA LYS A 704 8.25 27.16 -23.88
C LYS A 704 6.86 26.59 -23.62
N LYS A 705 5.84 27.29 -24.10
CA LYS A 705 4.62 26.65 -24.59
C LYS A 705 4.91 26.13 -25.99
N GLN A 706 4.76 24.82 -26.18
CA GLN A 706 4.19 24.22 -27.39
C GLN A 706 3.22 23.16 -26.92
#